data_AF-A0A397L3G2-F1
#
_entry.id   AF-A0A397L3G2-F1
#
_cell.length_a   1.000
_cell.length_b   1.000
_cell.length_c   1.000
_cell.angle_alpha   90.00
_cell.angle_beta   90.00
_cell.angle_gamma   90.00
#
_symmetry.space_group_name_H-M   'P 1'
#
loop_
_entity.id
_entity.type
_entity.pdbx_description
1 polymer ?
#
loop_
_entity_poly.entity_id
_entity_poly.type
_entity_poly.pdbx_seq_one_letter_code
_entity_poly.pdbx_strand_id
1 'polypeptide(L)'
;YDAVPRSLFVSNYNLTTDTYTLLLEFPFQPRWTNIYIQDKARATCPLLWSRVQVQGQISLLCGGVLSFGLSHYGTSVFELLAEELLMSDSIIKVYGALSMSVKMFLMWNSELHIDGGGGDTAVSTSTLEASNLFVLRESSVIRSNANLFVHGQGLLNLTGPGDSIEAQRLVLSLFYRIYVGPGSILRGPLQNASRDAVTPKLYCDRQDCPYELLNPPEDCNVNSSLSFTLQICRVEDIIVEGFIRGSVVHFHRAKTVTLESSGEISASGMGCRGGVGEGKLLGNGIGSGGGHGGKGGRVCYNSSCVEGGITYGDADLPCELGSGSGDYSPDYSSAGGGIVVIGSREQPLSALSLEGSIRADGESVKRLSRDENGSVVAPGGGSGGTVLLFLRYLILGESSLLSTGGGSGSPVGGGGGGGGRIHFHWSNIPTGDIYQPIASVKGIIHARGGAALDDEFSGKNGTVTGRPCPKGLHGIFCKECPSGTFKNVTGSDTSLCRPCPIDELPTRAVYVPVRGGVSETPCPYRCISERYHMPHCYTALEELIYTFGGPWLFGLLLMGLLILLALVLSVARMKFVGVDDLPGPAPTHHGSQIDHSFPFLESLNEVLETNRAEQSQSHVHRMYFMGPNTFSEPWHLSHIPPEEIKEIVYEAAFNTFVDEINSIAAYQWWEGAIYSILSVVAYPLAWSWQQWRRKLKLQKLREFVRSEYDHSCLRSCRSRALYEGLKVAATSDLMLAYLDFFLGGDEKRTDLPPRLHQRFPMPILFGGDG
;
A
#
# COMPACT_ATOMS: atom_id res chain seq x y z
N TYR A 1 40.89 -27.84 34.73
CA TYR A 1 40.02 -28.87 35.34
C TYR A 1 38.59 -28.35 35.60
N ASP A 2 38.22 -27.14 35.15
CA ASP A 2 36.97 -26.45 35.54
C ASP A 2 35.88 -26.39 34.45
N ALA A 3 35.65 -27.48 33.73
CA ALA A 3 34.64 -27.52 32.65
C ALA A 3 33.71 -28.74 32.76
N VAL A 4 33.31 -29.13 33.98
CA VAL A 4 32.22 -30.12 34.14
C VAL A 4 30.89 -29.37 34.08
N PRO A 5 30.03 -29.61 33.08
CA PRO A 5 28.70 -29.02 33.03
C PRO A 5 27.92 -29.41 34.29
N ARG A 6 27.51 -28.41 35.08
CA ARG A 6 26.72 -28.63 36.28
C ARG A 6 25.25 -28.51 35.91
N SER A 7 24.61 -29.66 35.74
CA SER A 7 23.17 -29.74 35.45
C SER A 7 22.41 -30.17 36.71
N LEU A 8 21.30 -29.48 37.00
CA LEU A 8 20.37 -29.86 38.06
C LEU A 8 19.22 -30.67 37.47
N PHE A 9 18.95 -31.85 38.03
CA PHE A 9 17.78 -32.67 37.69
C PHE A 9 16.87 -32.79 38.91
N VAL A 10 15.61 -32.37 38.76
CA VAL A 10 14.55 -32.51 39.77
C VAL A 10 13.44 -33.33 39.13
N SER A 11 13.32 -34.59 39.54
CA SER A 11 12.29 -35.51 39.05
C SER A 11 11.56 -36.15 40.22
N ASN A 12 10.25 -36.35 40.07
CA ASN A 12 9.44 -37.15 41.00
C ASN A 12 9.01 -38.49 40.39
N TYR A 13 9.69 -38.93 39.33
CA TYR A 13 9.45 -40.21 38.65
C TYR A 13 7.97 -40.45 38.32
N ASN A 14 7.25 -39.39 37.94
CA ASN A 14 5.85 -39.36 37.51
C ASN A 14 4.84 -39.69 38.63
N LEU A 15 5.30 -39.71 39.87
CA LEU A 15 4.46 -39.77 41.06
C LEU A 15 3.88 -38.37 41.33
N THR A 16 2.69 -38.31 41.92
CA THR A 16 2.13 -37.04 42.39
C THR A 16 2.78 -36.64 43.71
N THR A 17 3.16 -35.38 43.87
CA THR A 17 3.68 -34.83 45.12
C THR A 17 3.03 -33.50 45.45
N ASP A 18 2.86 -33.22 46.75
CA ASP A 18 2.49 -31.90 47.26
C ASP A 18 3.68 -31.12 47.83
N THR A 19 4.84 -31.75 47.94
CA THR A 19 6.06 -31.11 48.43
C THR A 19 6.78 -30.38 47.29
N TYR A 20 7.34 -29.21 47.60
CA TYR A 20 8.18 -28.43 46.70
C TYR A 20 9.64 -28.59 47.09
N THR A 21 10.50 -28.87 46.11
CA THR A 21 11.95 -28.79 46.26
C THR A 21 12.35 -27.32 46.35
N LEU A 22 12.96 -26.92 47.46
CA LEU A 22 13.36 -25.54 47.71
C LEU A 22 14.67 -25.22 46.99
N LEU A 23 14.64 -24.23 46.10
CA LEU A 23 15.81 -23.66 45.42
C LEU A 23 16.12 -22.30 46.08
N LEU A 24 17.04 -22.32 47.06
CA LEU A 24 17.36 -21.14 47.87
C LEU A 24 18.48 -20.29 47.27
N GLU A 25 19.50 -20.90 46.67
CA GLU A 25 20.66 -20.18 46.16
C GLU A 25 21.14 -20.77 44.82
N PHE A 26 21.42 -19.90 43.85
CA PHE A 26 21.99 -20.26 42.55
C PHE A 26 23.46 -19.85 42.52
N PRO A 27 24.39 -20.75 42.12
CA PRO A 27 25.82 -20.44 42.16
C PRO A 27 26.19 -19.40 41.11
N PHE A 28 26.90 -18.34 41.54
CA PHE A 28 27.36 -17.28 40.64
C PHE A 28 28.49 -17.76 39.71
N GLN A 29 29.44 -18.54 40.24
CA GLN A 29 30.52 -19.19 39.49
C GLN A 29 30.93 -20.52 40.16
N PRO A 30 31.06 -21.62 39.39
CA PRO A 30 30.61 -21.79 38.01
C PRO A 30 29.08 -21.89 37.94
N ARG A 31 28.47 -21.24 36.94
CA ARG A 31 27.02 -21.26 36.72
C ARG A 31 26.55 -22.67 36.35
N TRP A 32 25.28 -22.97 36.62
CA TRP A 32 24.66 -24.18 36.09
C TRP A 32 24.51 -24.08 34.58
N THR A 33 24.79 -25.19 33.91
CA THR A 33 24.60 -25.31 32.47
C THR A 33 23.14 -25.50 32.17
N ASN A 34 22.48 -26.48 32.78
CA ASN A 34 21.08 -26.81 32.50
C ASN A 34 20.29 -27.11 33.78
N ILE A 35 18.99 -26.80 33.78
CA ILE A 35 18.04 -27.18 34.83
C ILE A 35 16.89 -27.96 34.21
N TYR A 36 16.64 -29.16 34.72
CA TYR A 36 15.55 -30.04 34.31
C TYR A 36 14.59 -30.25 35.49
N ILE A 37 13.34 -29.84 35.33
CA ILE A 37 12.24 -30.14 36.27
C ILE A 37 11.24 -31.01 35.51
N GLN A 38 11.16 -32.29 35.86
CA GLN A 38 10.43 -33.27 35.06
C GLN A 38 9.60 -34.25 35.90
N ASP A 39 8.73 -35.00 35.22
CA ASP A 39 7.98 -36.12 35.79
C ASP A 39 7.18 -35.76 37.05
N LYS A 40 6.32 -34.74 36.95
CA LYS A 40 5.50 -34.19 38.05
C LYS A 40 6.27 -33.65 39.26
N ALA A 41 7.56 -33.35 39.10
CA ALA A 41 8.31 -32.69 40.14
C ALA A 41 7.85 -31.24 40.34
N ARG A 42 7.89 -30.79 41.60
CA ARG A 42 7.59 -29.41 41.98
C ARG A 42 8.83 -28.77 42.60
N ALA A 43 9.24 -27.61 42.10
CA ALA A 43 10.33 -26.81 42.64
C ALA A 43 9.86 -25.38 42.92
N THR A 44 10.45 -24.73 43.92
CA THR A 44 10.08 -23.36 44.30
C THR A 44 11.30 -22.52 44.64
N CYS A 45 11.29 -21.26 44.22
CA CYS A 45 12.25 -20.22 44.62
C CYS A 45 11.53 -19.27 45.59
N PRO A 46 11.57 -19.53 46.91
CA PRO A 46 10.70 -18.84 47.88
C PRO A 46 11.26 -17.51 48.38
N LEU A 47 12.53 -17.19 48.10
CA LEU A 47 13.15 -15.95 48.58
C LEU A 47 12.58 -14.74 47.82
N LEU A 48 12.29 -13.66 48.54
CA LEU A 48 11.72 -12.42 47.99
C LEU A 48 12.48 -11.96 46.73
N TRP A 49 13.81 -11.87 46.79
CA TRP A 49 14.62 -11.55 45.61
C TRP A 49 15.44 -12.76 45.20
N SER A 50 14.93 -13.51 44.23
CA SER A 50 15.64 -14.64 43.65
C SER A 50 16.07 -14.31 42.23
N ARG A 51 17.35 -14.51 41.93
CA ARG A 51 17.92 -14.45 40.59
C ARG A 51 18.29 -15.84 40.12
N VAL A 52 17.54 -16.38 39.17
CA VAL A 52 17.82 -17.65 38.51
C VAL A 52 18.61 -17.38 37.26
N GLN A 53 19.92 -17.63 37.31
CA GLN A 53 20.81 -17.45 36.16
C GLN A 53 21.42 -18.78 35.72
N VAL A 54 21.07 -19.20 34.50
CA VAL A 54 21.49 -20.46 33.88
C VAL A 54 22.23 -20.14 32.58
N GLN A 55 23.34 -20.84 32.32
CA GLN A 55 24.14 -20.57 31.13
C GLN A 55 23.49 -21.14 29.86
N GLY A 56 22.82 -22.29 29.95
CA GLY A 56 22.16 -22.96 28.83
C GLY A 56 20.65 -22.98 29.02
N GLN A 57 20.10 -24.17 29.26
CA GLN A 57 18.68 -24.43 29.14
C GLN A 57 17.97 -24.62 30.50
N ILE A 58 16.80 -24.02 30.65
CA ILE A 58 15.82 -24.37 31.67
C ILE A 58 14.68 -25.13 30.97
N SER A 59 14.42 -26.36 31.37
CA SER A 59 13.34 -27.17 30.80
C SER A 59 12.40 -27.68 31.88
N LEU A 60 11.11 -27.44 31.68
CA LEU A 60 10.03 -28.05 32.45
C LEU A 60 9.27 -29.03 31.57
N LEU A 61 9.22 -30.29 31.98
CA LEU A 61 8.68 -31.39 31.18
C LEU A 61 7.70 -32.24 32.00
N CYS A 62 6.73 -32.87 31.33
CA CYS A 62 5.90 -33.94 31.89
C CYS A 62 5.26 -33.61 33.25
N GLY A 63 4.54 -32.49 33.35
CA GLY A 63 3.86 -32.07 34.59
C GLY A 63 4.74 -31.33 35.58
N GLY A 64 5.94 -30.89 35.18
CA GLY A 64 6.85 -30.12 36.03
C GLY A 64 6.23 -28.79 36.47
N VAL A 65 6.44 -28.42 37.73
CA VAL A 65 5.97 -27.14 38.28
C VAL A 65 7.15 -26.36 38.86
N LEU A 66 7.32 -25.12 38.42
CA LEU A 66 8.26 -24.17 39.01
C LEU A 66 7.50 -22.97 39.55
N SER A 67 7.64 -22.69 40.84
CA SER A 67 7.04 -21.51 41.47
C SER A 67 8.06 -20.49 41.93
N PHE A 68 7.73 -19.21 41.79
CA PHE A 68 8.48 -18.07 42.29
C PHE A 68 7.66 -17.35 43.36
N GLY A 69 8.26 -17.13 44.53
CA GLY A 69 7.59 -16.49 45.65
C GLY A 69 6.55 -17.37 46.33
N LEU A 70 5.82 -16.75 47.25
CA LEU A 70 4.81 -17.40 48.08
C LEU A 70 3.44 -16.77 47.79
N SER A 71 2.38 -17.59 47.77
CA SER A 71 1.03 -17.19 47.35
C SER A 71 0.41 -16.02 48.12
N HIS A 72 0.89 -15.72 49.33
CA HIS A 72 0.39 -14.63 50.17
C HIS A 72 1.30 -13.40 50.20
N TYR A 73 2.44 -13.43 49.49
CA TYR A 73 3.48 -12.40 49.54
C TYR A 73 3.92 -12.00 48.12
N GLY A 74 3.02 -11.40 47.34
CA GLY A 74 3.28 -10.91 45.99
C GLY A 74 3.98 -9.54 45.93
N THR A 75 4.99 -9.30 46.76
CA THR A 75 5.67 -7.98 46.86
C THR A 75 7.06 -7.95 46.24
N SER A 76 7.43 -8.99 45.50
CA SER A 76 8.83 -9.20 45.12
C SER A 76 9.03 -9.39 43.61
N VAL A 77 10.25 -9.09 43.16
CA VAL A 77 10.64 -9.15 41.75
C VAL A 77 11.64 -10.29 41.57
N PHE A 78 11.35 -11.18 40.63
CA PHE A 78 12.16 -12.35 40.31
C PHE A 78 12.86 -12.16 38.98
N GLU A 79 14.14 -12.52 38.92
CA GLU A 79 14.91 -12.49 37.67
C GLU A 79 15.14 -13.90 37.15
N LEU A 80 14.80 -14.16 35.89
CA LEU A 80 15.10 -15.42 35.18
C LEU A 80 15.93 -15.11 33.94
N LEU A 81 17.14 -15.64 33.90
CA LEU A 81 18.11 -15.46 32.82
C LEU A 81 18.57 -16.84 32.34
N ALA A 82 18.31 -17.16 31.07
CA ALA A 82 18.73 -18.40 30.42
C ALA A 82 18.96 -18.19 28.92
N GLU A 83 19.65 -19.11 28.25
CA GLU A 83 19.65 -19.10 26.78
C GLU A 83 18.31 -19.61 26.25
N GLU A 84 17.79 -20.69 26.83
CA GLU A 84 16.55 -21.32 26.38
C GLU A 84 15.63 -21.65 27.56
N LEU A 85 14.35 -21.32 27.43
CA LEU A 85 13.28 -21.78 28.32
C LEU A 85 12.32 -22.66 27.51
N LEU A 86 12.24 -23.93 27.88
CA LEU A 86 11.39 -24.93 27.22
C LEU A 86 10.36 -25.47 28.20
N MET A 87 9.09 -25.42 27.83
CA MET A 87 7.98 -25.91 28.64
C MET A 87 7.12 -26.88 27.83
N SER A 88 6.93 -28.09 28.35
CA SER A 88 6.02 -29.10 27.79
C SER A 88 5.14 -29.68 28.89
N ASP A 89 3.82 -29.60 28.74
CA ASP A 89 2.84 -30.06 29.73
C ASP A 89 3.16 -29.59 31.16
N SER A 90 3.58 -28.34 31.31
CA SER A 90 4.20 -27.84 32.54
C SER A 90 3.66 -26.47 32.96
N ILE A 91 3.89 -26.11 34.23
CA ILE A 91 3.33 -24.89 34.82
C ILE A 91 4.43 -24.07 35.51
N ILE A 92 4.54 -22.80 35.15
CA ILE A 92 5.27 -21.80 35.93
C ILE A 92 4.27 -20.92 36.68
N LYS A 93 4.48 -20.74 37.98
CA LYS A 93 3.68 -19.83 38.81
C LYS A 93 4.56 -18.75 39.39
N VAL A 94 4.15 -17.49 39.29
CA VAL A 94 4.88 -16.36 39.86
C VAL A 94 3.94 -15.60 40.78
N TYR A 95 4.37 -15.39 42.02
CA TYR A 95 3.69 -14.55 43.00
C TYR A 95 4.51 -13.29 43.24
N GLY A 96 4.26 -12.24 42.45
CA GLY A 96 5.05 -11.02 42.33
C GLY A 96 5.29 -10.65 40.85
N ALA A 97 6.35 -9.91 40.58
CA ALA A 97 6.77 -9.57 39.22
C ALA A 97 7.85 -10.52 38.70
N LEU A 98 7.77 -10.89 37.42
CA LEU A 98 8.82 -11.64 36.73
C LEU A 98 9.55 -10.73 35.74
N SER A 99 10.87 -10.68 35.84
CA SER A 99 11.75 -10.17 34.79
C SER A 99 12.50 -11.34 34.17
N MET A 100 12.08 -11.73 32.97
CA MET A 100 12.63 -12.84 32.23
C MET A 100 13.39 -12.32 31.01
N SER A 101 14.61 -12.81 30.80
CA SER A 101 15.39 -12.56 29.60
C SER A 101 15.97 -13.87 29.07
N VAL A 102 15.47 -14.30 27.92
CA VAL A 102 15.89 -15.53 27.23
C VAL A 102 16.18 -15.29 25.75
N LYS A 103 16.92 -16.19 25.10
CA LYS A 103 17.07 -16.16 23.63
C LYS A 103 15.89 -16.83 22.94
N MET A 104 15.50 -17.99 23.47
CA MET A 104 14.41 -18.82 22.94
C MET A 104 13.41 -19.13 24.06
N PHE A 105 12.13 -18.83 23.83
CA PHE A 105 11.04 -19.23 24.71
C PHE A 105 10.04 -20.09 23.94
N LEU A 106 9.92 -21.36 24.35
CA LEU A 106 9.10 -22.37 23.68
C LEU A 106 8.13 -22.98 24.68
N MET A 107 6.83 -22.86 24.40
CA MET A 107 5.76 -23.46 25.20
C MET A 107 4.93 -24.42 24.36
N TRP A 108 4.70 -25.61 24.90
CA TRP A 108 3.83 -26.63 24.34
C TRP A 108 2.85 -27.12 25.42
N ASN A 109 1.55 -26.94 25.22
CA ASN A 109 0.49 -27.29 26.18
C ASN A 109 0.85 -26.92 27.63
N SER A 110 1.36 -25.70 27.82
CA SER A 110 1.95 -25.27 29.09
C SER A 110 1.39 -23.93 29.54
N GLU A 111 1.47 -23.66 30.84
CA GLU A 111 0.89 -22.46 31.45
C GLU A 111 1.93 -21.64 32.22
N LEU A 112 1.96 -20.33 32.00
CA LEU A 112 2.71 -19.36 32.78
C LEU A 112 1.71 -18.40 33.46
N HIS A 113 1.59 -18.52 34.78
CA HIS A 113 0.69 -17.69 35.59
C HIS A 113 1.48 -16.70 36.42
N ILE A 114 1.18 -15.42 36.25
CA ILE A 114 1.78 -14.31 37.00
C ILE A 114 0.69 -13.63 37.83
N ASP A 115 0.85 -13.70 39.13
CA ASP A 115 0.03 -13.02 40.12
C ASP A 115 0.84 -11.86 40.73
N GLY A 116 0.65 -10.66 40.18
CA GLY A 116 1.41 -9.46 40.52
C GLY A 116 1.15 -8.86 41.90
N GLY A 117 0.32 -9.49 42.74
CA GLY A 117 0.01 -9.03 44.09
C GLY A 117 -0.94 -7.81 44.13
N GLY A 118 -1.94 -7.86 45.01
CA GLY A 118 -2.93 -6.80 45.17
C GLY A 118 -2.41 -5.58 45.91
N GLY A 119 -2.39 -4.42 45.25
CA GLY A 119 -2.43 -3.09 45.89
C GLY A 119 -1.17 -2.23 45.83
N ASP A 120 0.04 -2.80 45.74
CA ASP A 120 1.28 -2.00 45.71
C ASP A 120 1.74 -1.68 44.27
N THR A 121 1.74 -0.38 43.95
CA THR A 121 2.09 0.16 42.62
C THR A 121 3.49 -0.23 42.12
N ALA A 122 4.41 -0.60 43.01
CA ALA A 122 5.82 -0.84 42.70
C ALA A 122 6.14 -2.21 42.04
N VAL A 123 5.26 -3.21 42.16
CA VAL A 123 5.53 -4.61 41.72
C VAL A 123 4.53 -5.09 40.65
N SER A 124 3.80 -4.14 40.04
CA SER A 124 2.68 -4.44 39.14
C SER A 124 3.08 -4.73 37.68
N THR A 125 4.38 -4.84 37.36
CA THR A 125 4.87 -4.94 35.98
C THR A 125 5.83 -6.11 35.81
N SER A 126 5.45 -7.08 34.97
CA SER A 126 6.33 -8.19 34.57
C SER A 126 6.85 -7.98 33.14
N THR A 127 8.10 -8.34 32.91
CA THR A 127 8.81 -8.20 31.63
C THR A 127 9.26 -9.57 31.14
N LEU A 128 8.87 -9.93 29.93
CA LEU A 128 9.26 -11.16 29.24
C LEU A 128 10.02 -10.78 27.98
N GLU A 129 11.34 -10.92 28.00
CA GLU A 129 12.21 -10.65 26.87
C GLU A 129 12.67 -11.95 26.20
N ALA A 130 12.40 -12.07 24.90
CA ALA A 130 12.88 -13.17 24.06
C ALA A 130 13.61 -12.60 22.83
N SER A 131 14.95 -12.68 22.81
CA SER A 131 15.71 -11.99 21.75
C SER A 131 15.53 -12.59 20.35
N ASN A 132 15.28 -13.89 20.19
CA ASN A 132 15.23 -14.54 18.87
C ASN A 132 13.87 -15.20 18.56
N LEU A 133 13.33 -16.03 19.46
CA LEU A 133 12.10 -16.76 19.17
C LEU A 133 11.21 -16.91 20.39
N PHE A 134 9.92 -16.59 20.21
CA PHE A 134 8.87 -16.75 21.20
C PHE A 134 7.71 -17.54 20.55
N VAL A 135 7.52 -18.80 20.94
CA VAL A 135 6.48 -19.68 20.36
C VAL A 135 5.58 -20.26 21.43
N LEU A 136 4.27 -20.13 21.19
CA LEU A 136 3.23 -20.90 21.88
C LEU A 136 2.65 -21.93 20.90
N ARG A 137 2.42 -23.15 21.40
CA ARG A 137 1.76 -24.25 20.70
C ARG A 137 0.81 -25.02 21.61
N GLU A 138 -0.18 -25.67 20.98
CA GLU A 138 -1.08 -26.65 21.60
C GLU A 138 -1.75 -26.14 22.89
N SER A 139 -2.49 -25.03 22.83
CA SER A 139 -3.21 -24.45 23.99
C SER A 139 -2.30 -23.92 25.10
N SER A 140 -1.15 -23.35 24.75
CA SER A 140 -0.28 -22.72 25.74
C SER A 140 -0.82 -21.36 26.20
N VAL A 141 -0.75 -21.08 27.50
CA VAL A 141 -1.37 -19.87 28.08
C VAL A 141 -0.37 -19.10 28.92
N ILE A 142 -0.25 -17.79 28.65
CA ILE A 142 0.43 -16.83 29.51
C ILE A 142 -0.63 -15.91 30.09
N ARG A 143 -0.77 -15.89 31.41
CA ARG A 143 -1.77 -15.08 32.10
C ARG A 143 -1.12 -14.21 33.18
N SER A 144 -1.47 -12.92 33.16
CA SER A 144 -1.07 -11.94 34.17
C SER A 144 -2.28 -11.15 34.66
N ASN A 145 -2.48 -11.06 35.97
CA ASN A 145 -3.48 -10.16 36.58
C ASN A 145 -3.00 -8.70 36.72
N ALA A 146 -1.73 -8.44 36.35
CA ALA A 146 -1.09 -7.13 36.36
C ALA A 146 -0.60 -6.76 34.95
N ASN A 147 0.29 -5.76 34.85
CA ASN A 147 0.84 -5.33 33.56
C ASN A 147 1.88 -6.33 33.05
N LEU A 148 1.76 -6.74 31.79
CA LEU A 148 2.68 -7.65 31.13
C LEU A 148 3.31 -6.99 29.90
N PHE A 149 4.63 -6.91 29.91
CA PHE A 149 5.44 -6.46 28.80
C PHE A 149 6.12 -7.65 28.16
N VAL A 150 5.93 -7.82 26.85
CA VAL A 150 6.58 -8.85 26.07
C VAL A 150 7.42 -8.17 25.00
N HIS A 151 8.73 -8.37 25.10
CA HIS A 151 9.71 -7.77 24.21
C HIS A 151 10.47 -8.86 23.47
N GLY A 152 10.85 -8.61 22.23
CA GLY A 152 11.74 -9.52 21.54
C GLY A 152 12.16 -8.99 20.19
N GLN A 153 13.38 -9.25 19.75
CA GLN A 153 13.90 -8.74 18.47
C GLN A 153 13.55 -9.64 17.28
N GLY A 154 13.08 -10.87 17.55
CA GLY A 154 12.79 -11.86 16.53
C GLY A 154 11.29 -12.07 16.28
N LEU A 155 10.85 -13.33 16.31
CA LEU A 155 9.48 -13.73 15.95
C LEU A 155 8.64 -14.09 17.18
N LEU A 156 7.45 -13.50 17.28
CA LEU A 156 6.39 -13.96 18.18
C LEU A 156 5.35 -14.76 17.38
N ASN A 157 5.17 -16.03 17.73
CA ASN A 157 4.35 -16.96 16.97
C ASN A 157 3.38 -17.73 17.89
N LEU A 158 2.10 -17.46 17.76
CA LEU A 158 1.04 -18.28 18.36
C LEU A 158 0.45 -19.15 17.25
N THR A 159 0.54 -20.48 17.37
CA THR A 159 0.23 -21.40 16.25
C THR A 159 -0.93 -22.34 16.52
N GLY A 160 -1.31 -22.55 17.77
CA GLY A 160 -2.36 -23.49 18.17
C GLY A 160 -3.69 -22.80 18.54
N PRO A 161 -4.83 -23.46 18.27
CA PRO A 161 -6.10 -23.05 18.85
C PRO A 161 -6.01 -23.15 20.38
N GLY A 162 -6.43 -22.09 21.08
CA GLY A 162 -6.34 -21.99 22.54
C GLY A 162 -5.05 -21.32 23.05
N ASP A 163 -4.05 -21.10 22.19
CA ASP A 163 -2.86 -20.34 22.59
C ASP A 163 -3.25 -18.92 22.96
N SER A 164 -2.87 -18.44 24.15
CA SER A 164 -3.26 -17.11 24.59
C SER A 164 -2.22 -16.38 25.42
N ILE A 165 -2.14 -15.07 25.19
CA ILE A 165 -1.42 -14.14 26.06
C ILE A 165 -2.45 -13.15 26.57
N GLU A 166 -2.75 -13.26 27.86
CA GLU A 166 -3.76 -12.47 28.53
C GLU A 166 -3.11 -11.68 29.65
N ALA A 167 -3.28 -10.37 29.64
CA ALA A 167 -2.86 -9.53 30.74
C ALA A 167 -3.87 -8.42 31.00
N GLN A 168 -3.80 -7.84 32.17
CA GLN A 168 -4.65 -6.70 32.48
C GLN A 168 -4.28 -5.46 31.65
N ARG A 169 -2.98 -5.28 31.41
CA ARG A 169 -2.44 -4.47 30.31
C ARG A 169 -1.37 -5.29 29.61
N LEU A 170 -1.47 -5.40 28.28
CA LEU A 170 -0.53 -6.14 27.45
C LEU A 170 0.21 -5.19 26.51
N VAL A 171 1.54 -5.23 26.55
CA VAL A 171 2.39 -4.46 25.64
C VAL A 171 3.32 -5.42 24.92
N LEU A 172 3.23 -5.44 23.58
CA LEU A 172 4.13 -6.20 22.71
C LEU A 172 5.02 -5.23 21.98
N SER A 173 6.35 -5.39 22.05
CA SER A 173 7.23 -4.51 21.28
C SER A 173 8.54 -5.13 20.81
N LEU A 174 9.15 -4.45 19.84
CA LEU A 174 10.45 -4.74 19.23
C LEU A 174 10.51 -5.97 18.31
N PHE A 175 9.38 -6.68 18.14
CA PHE A 175 9.33 -7.87 17.30
C PHE A 175 9.50 -7.53 15.82
N TYR A 176 10.28 -8.32 15.09
CA TYR A 176 10.33 -8.23 13.64
C TYR A 176 8.96 -8.61 13.04
N ARG A 177 8.37 -9.70 13.54
CA ARG A 177 7.07 -10.21 13.08
C ARG A 177 6.25 -10.77 14.23
N ILE A 178 4.97 -10.44 14.25
CA ILE A 178 3.97 -11.05 15.14
C ILE A 178 2.98 -11.82 14.29
N TYR A 179 2.84 -13.11 14.59
CA TYR A 179 1.84 -13.98 13.98
C TYR A 179 0.89 -14.51 15.06
N VAL A 180 -0.39 -14.17 14.90
CA VAL A 180 -1.48 -14.67 15.74
C VAL A 180 -2.27 -15.69 14.91
N GLY A 181 -1.97 -16.96 15.10
CA GLY A 181 -2.58 -18.07 14.36
C GLY A 181 -4.06 -18.27 14.66
N PRO A 182 -4.72 -19.15 13.90
CA PRO A 182 -6.15 -19.36 13.98
C PRO A 182 -6.53 -19.94 15.35
N GLY A 183 -7.50 -19.29 16.02
CA GLY A 183 -7.94 -19.67 17.36
C GLY A 183 -7.01 -19.23 18.50
N SER A 184 -5.88 -18.57 18.20
CA SER A 184 -5.03 -17.94 19.21
C SER A 184 -5.58 -16.57 19.64
N ILE A 185 -5.29 -16.14 20.86
CA ILE A 185 -5.88 -14.92 21.45
C ILE A 185 -4.80 -14.04 22.10
N LEU A 186 -4.71 -12.78 21.67
CA LEU A 186 -4.03 -11.72 22.43
C LEU A 186 -5.08 -10.86 23.12
N ARG A 187 -4.97 -10.68 24.44
CA ARG A 187 -6.01 -9.99 25.20
C ARG A 187 -5.47 -9.04 26.26
N GLY A 188 -6.05 -7.85 26.29
CA GLY A 188 -6.05 -6.99 27.47
C GLY A 188 -7.25 -6.05 27.48
N PRO A 189 -8.11 -6.05 28.51
CA PRO A 189 -7.87 -6.59 29.85
C PRO A 189 -8.26 -8.08 30.02
N LEU A 190 -7.84 -8.67 31.15
CA LEU A 190 -8.11 -10.06 31.52
C LEU A 190 -9.62 -10.29 31.76
N GLN A 191 -10.18 -11.41 31.29
CA GLN A 191 -11.65 -11.64 31.30
C GLN A 191 -12.28 -11.74 32.69
N ASN A 192 -11.56 -12.38 33.62
CA ASN A 192 -12.03 -12.66 34.98
C ASN A 192 -11.02 -12.07 35.97
N ALA A 193 -10.84 -10.75 35.89
CA ALA A 193 -9.95 -10.04 36.78
C ALA A 193 -10.40 -10.21 38.25
N SER A 194 -9.46 -10.61 39.12
CA SER A 194 -9.65 -10.59 40.58
C SER A 194 -10.00 -9.16 41.05
N ARG A 195 -10.65 -9.02 42.21
CA ARG A 195 -10.86 -7.71 42.87
C ARG A 195 -9.56 -6.92 43.08
N ASP A 196 -8.43 -7.64 43.09
CA ASP A 196 -7.08 -7.10 43.31
C ASP A 196 -6.34 -6.71 42.01
N ALA A 197 -6.95 -6.91 40.83
CA ALA A 197 -6.32 -6.63 39.55
C ALA A 197 -6.21 -5.12 39.25
N VAL A 198 -5.13 -4.73 38.57
CA VAL A 198 -4.87 -3.33 38.23
C VAL A 198 -5.86 -2.83 37.18
N THR A 199 -6.89 -2.07 37.54
CA THR A 199 -7.82 -1.57 36.53
C THR A 199 -7.20 -0.44 35.70
N PRO A 200 -7.15 -0.56 34.35
CA PRO A 200 -6.74 0.54 33.50
C PRO A 200 -7.74 1.69 33.67
N LYS A 201 -7.23 2.90 33.89
CA LYS A 201 -8.07 4.11 33.98
C LYS A 201 -8.63 4.41 32.59
N LEU A 202 -9.85 3.97 32.34
CA LEU A 202 -10.64 4.35 31.17
C LEU A 202 -11.25 5.73 31.45
N TYR A 203 -10.96 6.73 30.62
CA TYR A 203 -11.39 8.12 30.81
C TYR A 203 -12.88 8.32 30.46
N CYS A 204 -13.77 7.57 31.12
CA CYS A 204 -15.20 7.51 30.78
C CYS A 204 -16.00 8.78 31.06
N ASP A 205 -15.52 9.61 32.00
CA ASP A 205 -16.22 10.82 32.44
C ASP A 205 -15.75 12.09 31.70
N ARG A 206 -14.73 11.97 30.85
CA ARG A 206 -14.16 13.10 30.11
C ARG A 206 -14.43 12.96 28.62
N GLN A 207 -14.82 14.07 28.01
CA GLN A 207 -14.87 14.19 26.54
C GLN A 207 -13.47 14.41 25.94
N ASP A 208 -12.48 14.73 26.76
CA ASP A 208 -11.14 15.06 26.27
C ASP A 208 -10.39 13.81 25.84
N CYS A 209 -9.90 13.85 24.61
CA CYS A 209 -9.00 12.85 24.04
C CYS A 209 -7.71 12.70 24.86
N PRO A 210 -7.33 11.49 25.29
CA PRO A 210 -5.99 11.23 25.79
C PRO A 210 -4.94 11.63 24.74
N TYR A 211 -4.06 12.56 25.08
CA TYR A 211 -3.03 13.08 24.18
C TYR A 211 -2.16 11.95 23.59
N GLU A 212 -1.94 10.90 24.38
CA GLU A 212 -1.07 9.78 24.04
C GLU A 212 -1.66 8.86 22.97
N LEU A 213 -2.98 8.89 22.74
CA LEU A 213 -3.60 8.18 21.60
C LEU A 213 -3.26 8.84 20.25
N LEU A 214 -3.06 10.16 20.25
CA LEU A 214 -2.77 10.93 19.05
C LEU A 214 -1.26 11.08 18.82
N ASN A 215 -0.51 11.31 19.91
CA ASN A 215 0.94 11.52 19.92
C ASN A 215 1.58 10.58 20.95
N PRO A 216 1.68 9.28 20.64
CA PRO A 216 2.31 8.30 21.53
C PRO A 216 3.82 8.56 21.67
N PRO A 217 4.42 8.16 22.81
CA PRO A 217 5.85 8.31 23.03
C PRO A 217 6.66 7.43 22.07
N GLU A 218 7.74 7.98 21.51
CA GLU A 218 8.58 7.29 20.51
C GLU A 218 9.18 5.97 21.01
N ASP A 219 9.44 5.88 22.32
CA ASP A 219 10.13 4.76 22.96
C ASP A 219 9.25 3.58 23.32
N CYS A 220 7.94 3.64 23.01
CA CYS A 220 6.99 2.61 23.43
C CYS A 220 7.00 2.34 24.95
N ASN A 221 7.62 3.23 25.75
CA ASN A 221 7.70 3.10 27.19
C ASN A 221 6.34 3.48 27.77
N VAL A 222 5.62 2.46 28.24
CA VAL A 222 4.25 2.64 28.70
C VAL A 222 4.28 2.95 30.19
N ASN A 223 4.09 4.22 30.56
CA ASN A 223 3.87 4.58 31.95
C ASN A 223 2.50 4.05 32.41
N SER A 224 2.39 3.71 33.69
CA SER A 224 1.15 3.23 34.34
C SER A 224 -0.06 4.17 34.18
N SER A 225 0.18 5.43 33.81
CA SER A 225 -0.83 6.47 33.55
C SER A 225 -1.52 6.35 32.19
N LEU A 226 -1.02 5.54 31.25
CA LEU A 226 -1.56 5.46 29.90
C LEU A 226 -2.88 4.67 29.82
N SER A 227 -3.76 5.06 28.90
CA SER A 227 -5.11 4.49 28.74
C SER A 227 -5.15 3.16 27.99
N PHE A 228 -4.04 2.73 27.38
CA PHE A 228 -3.97 1.50 26.58
C PHE A 228 -4.18 0.24 27.43
N THR A 229 -4.96 -0.70 26.90
CA THR A 229 -5.08 -2.04 27.46
C THR A 229 -4.31 -3.07 26.65
N LEU A 230 -4.18 -2.84 25.33
CA LEU A 230 -3.30 -3.61 24.45
C LEU A 230 -2.55 -2.66 23.52
N GLN A 231 -1.22 -2.70 23.56
CA GLN A 231 -0.38 -1.91 22.67
C GLN A 231 0.61 -2.80 21.93
N ILE A 232 0.68 -2.66 20.60
CA ILE A 232 1.71 -3.28 19.77
C ILE A 232 2.58 -2.17 19.20
N CYS A 233 3.89 -2.23 19.43
CA CYS A 233 4.77 -1.11 19.17
C CYS A 233 6.11 -1.51 18.55
N ARG A 234 6.59 -0.77 17.54
CA ARG A 234 7.86 -1.06 16.84
C ARG A 234 7.89 -2.49 16.29
N VAL A 235 6.98 -2.78 15.35
CA VAL A 235 6.87 -4.09 14.68
C VAL A 235 6.82 -3.89 13.18
N GLU A 236 7.61 -4.63 12.41
CA GLU A 236 7.55 -4.49 10.94
C GLU A 236 6.23 -5.08 10.41
N ASP A 237 6.00 -6.37 10.62
CA ASP A 237 4.84 -7.07 10.05
C ASP A 237 3.97 -7.76 11.13
N ILE A 238 2.66 -7.50 11.08
CA ILE A 238 1.68 -8.09 11.98
C ILE A 238 0.63 -8.84 11.16
N ILE A 239 0.51 -10.15 11.42
CA ILE A 239 -0.42 -11.04 10.72
C ILE A 239 -1.38 -11.65 11.75
N VAL A 240 -2.67 -11.51 11.49
CA VAL A 240 -3.72 -11.91 12.42
C VAL A 240 -4.72 -12.83 11.72
N GLU A 241 -4.68 -14.11 12.08
CA GLU A 241 -5.69 -15.13 11.75
C GLU A 241 -6.58 -15.47 12.95
N GLY A 242 -6.11 -15.20 14.17
CA GLY A 242 -6.84 -15.36 15.43
C GLY A 242 -7.51 -14.08 15.93
N PHE A 243 -7.50 -13.87 17.25
CA PHE A 243 -8.24 -12.78 17.91
C PHE A 243 -7.31 -11.85 18.68
N ILE A 244 -7.45 -10.54 18.45
CA ILE A 244 -6.86 -9.49 19.29
C ILE A 244 -8.01 -8.77 19.98
N ARG A 245 -8.00 -8.74 21.32
CA ARG A 245 -9.10 -8.18 22.10
C ARG A 245 -8.62 -7.16 23.12
N GLY A 246 -9.27 -5.99 23.14
CA GLY A 246 -9.04 -5.04 24.21
C GLY A 246 -9.91 -3.81 24.21
N SER A 247 -9.98 -3.12 25.36
CA SER A 247 -10.73 -1.86 25.51
C SER A 247 -10.11 -0.72 24.72
N VAL A 248 -8.79 -0.58 24.76
CA VAL A 248 -8.03 0.42 24.01
C VAL A 248 -6.88 -0.30 23.34
N VAL A 249 -7.07 -0.62 22.06
CA VAL A 249 -6.10 -1.33 21.23
C VAL A 249 -5.34 -0.31 20.37
N HIS A 250 -4.03 -0.28 20.49
CA HIS A 250 -3.20 0.68 19.76
C HIS A 250 -2.01 0.00 19.07
N PHE A 251 -1.91 0.22 17.76
CA PHE A 251 -0.78 -0.20 16.94
C PHE A 251 0.07 1.03 16.63
N HIS A 252 1.25 1.13 17.23
CA HIS A 252 2.15 2.25 17.02
C HIS A 252 3.42 1.81 16.30
N ARG A 253 3.86 2.62 15.31
CA ARG A 253 5.12 2.35 14.58
C ARG A 253 5.16 0.92 14.02
N ALA A 254 4.02 0.48 13.50
CA ALA A 254 3.91 -0.72 12.70
C ALA A 254 4.08 -0.35 11.21
N LYS A 255 4.63 -1.25 10.40
CA LYS A 255 4.76 -0.98 8.96
C LYS A 255 3.60 -1.58 8.18
N THR A 256 3.32 -2.86 8.37
CA THR A 256 2.18 -3.55 7.75
C THR A 256 1.32 -4.29 8.77
N VAL A 257 0.01 -4.27 8.54
CA VAL A 257 -0.95 -5.06 9.31
C VAL A 257 -1.84 -5.79 8.32
N THR A 258 -1.88 -7.11 8.43
CA THR A 258 -2.71 -7.98 7.58
C THR A 258 -3.62 -8.84 8.44
N LEU A 259 -4.92 -8.68 8.25
CA LEU A 259 -5.94 -9.50 8.89
C LEU A 259 -6.52 -10.45 7.86
N GLU A 260 -6.27 -11.74 8.06
CA GLU A 260 -6.81 -12.81 7.24
C GLU A 260 -8.31 -13.02 7.53
N SER A 261 -8.99 -13.80 6.70
CA SER A 261 -10.45 -14.00 6.77
C SER A 261 -11.00 -14.42 8.15
N SER A 262 -10.27 -15.22 8.94
CA SER A 262 -10.65 -15.62 10.30
C SER A 262 -10.23 -14.62 11.39
N GLY A 263 -9.36 -13.66 11.04
CA GLY A 263 -8.79 -12.69 11.94
C GLY A 263 -9.79 -11.66 12.44
N GLU A 264 -9.74 -11.36 13.74
CA GLU A 264 -10.58 -10.33 14.36
C GLU A 264 -9.79 -9.46 15.35
N ILE A 265 -9.79 -8.14 15.13
CA ILE A 265 -9.44 -7.15 16.16
C ILE A 265 -10.74 -6.63 16.76
N SER A 266 -11.01 -6.91 18.03
CA SER A 266 -12.25 -6.54 18.70
C SER A 266 -12.02 -5.71 19.96
N ALA A 267 -12.65 -4.55 19.99
CA ALA A 267 -12.88 -3.72 21.16
C ALA A 267 -14.39 -3.68 21.53
N SER A 268 -15.19 -4.61 21.01
CA SER A 268 -16.64 -4.59 21.17
C SER A 268 -17.07 -4.87 22.61
N GLY A 269 -17.97 -4.04 23.15
CA GLY A 269 -18.46 -4.15 24.53
C GLY A 269 -17.38 -3.99 25.60
N MET A 270 -16.23 -3.39 25.26
CA MET A 270 -15.11 -3.16 26.17
C MET A 270 -14.87 -1.67 26.47
N GLY A 271 -15.83 -0.82 26.11
CA GLY A 271 -15.85 0.61 26.44
C GLY A 271 -16.41 0.87 27.83
N CYS A 272 -17.01 2.05 28.00
CA CYS A 272 -17.51 2.50 29.28
C CYS A 272 -18.92 1.97 29.54
N ARG A 273 -19.24 1.58 30.79
CA ARG A 273 -20.59 1.16 31.21
C ARG A 273 -21.49 2.37 31.53
N GLY A 274 -20.96 3.34 32.25
CA GLY A 274 -21.48 4.71 32.34
C GLY A 274 -20.67 5.66 31.45
N GLY A 275 -20.89 6.97 31.60
CA GLY A 275 -20.02 7.99 31.01
C GLY A 275 -20.78 9.10 30.28
N VAL A 276 -20.06 9.87 29.47
CA VAL A 276 -20.55 11.12 28.86
C VAL A 276 -21.90 11.00 28.16
N GLY A 277 -22.09 9.95 27.36
CA GLY A 277 -23.35 9.69 26.64
C GLY A 277 -24.09 8.51 27.21
N GLU A 278 -24.06 8.33 28.54
CA GLU A 278 -24.81 7.25 29.17
C GLU A 278 -26.31 7.31 28.88
N GLY A 279 -26.89 6.12 28.75
CA GLY A 279 -28.33 5.94 28.80
C GLY A 279 -28.88 6.26 30.19
N LYS A 280 -30.21 6.36 30.28
CA LYS A 280 -30.92 6.65 31.53
C LYS A 280 -31.99 5.60 31.74
N LEU A 281 -32.14 5.17 32.99
CA LEU A 281 -33.14 4.20 33.43
C LEU A 281 -34.38 4.93 33.98
N LEU A 282 -35.55 4.55 33.47
CA LEU A 282 -36.84 4.88 34.07
C LEU A 282 -36.99 4.14 35.41
N GLY A 283 -37.72 4.73 36.36
CA GLY A 283 -38.03 4.08 37.66
C GLY A 283 -38.74 2.72 37.57
N ASN A 284 -39.25 2.37 36.39
CA ASN A 284 -39.87 1.07 36.10
C ASN A 284 -38.89 0.03 35.54
N GLY A 285 -37.58 0.32 35.54
CA GLY A 285 -36.53 -0.61 35.10
C GLY A 285 -36.29 -0.64 33.58
N ILE A 286 -36.80 0.33 32.81
CA ILE A 286 -36.60 0.39 31.35
C ILE A 286 -35.54 1.46 31.02
N GLY A 287 -34.51 1.07 30.28
CA GLY A 287 -33.35 1.92 29.98
C GLY A 287 -33.30 2.42 28.54
N SER A 288 -32.91 3.68 28.38
CA SER A 288 -32.54 4.24 27.08
C SER A 288 -31.12 3.80 26.67
N GLY A 289 -30.83 3.84 25.37
CA GLY A 289 -29.53 3.42 24.84
C GLY A 289 -28.44 4.46 25.08
N GLY A 290 -27.18 4.01 25.18
CA GLY A 290 -26.02 4.91 25.22
C GLY A 290 -25.84 5.63 23.88
N GLY A 291 -25.23 6.82 23.89
CA GLY A 291 -24.87 7.59 22.70
C GLY A 291 -23.36 7.80 22.60
N HIS A 292 -22.82 7.75 21.38
CA HIS A 292 -21.45 8.08 21.00
C HIS A 292 -21.40 8.01 19.47
N GLY A 293 -20.91 9.04 18.76
CA GLY A 293 -21.00 9.11 17.28
C GLY A 293 -22.40 9.39 16.73
N GLY A 294 -23.39 8.66 17.24
CA GLY A 294 -24.83 8.86 17.06
C GLY A 294 -25.55 8.97 18.40
N LYS A 295 -26.74 9.57 18.40
CA LYS A 295 -27.61 9.66 19.58
C LYS A 295 -28.18 8.28 19.94
N GLY A 296 -28.20 7.93 21.22
CA GLY A 296 -28.86 6.74 21.71
C GLY A 296 -30.38 6.78 21.50
N GLY A 297 -30.99 5.61 21.41
CA GLY A 297 -32.43 5.43 21.28
C GLY A 297 -33.16 5.85 22.55
N ARG A 298 -34.21 6.68 22.40
CA ARG A 298 -35.11 7.04 23.49
C ARG A 298 -36.04 5.89 23.82
N VAL A 299 -36.66 5.91 24.99
CA VAL A 299 -37.72 4.96 25.35
C VAL A 299 -38.87 5.66 26.05
N CYS A 300 -40.09 5.21 25.78
CA CYS A 300 -41.30 5.69 26.43
C CYS A 300 -42.08 4.54 27.07
N TYR A 301 -42.50 4.71 28.32
CA TYR A 301 -43.40 3.78 29.00
C TYR A 301 -44.50 4.55 29.73
N ASN A 302 -45.76 4.21 29.44
CA ASN A 302 -46.95 4.75 30.11
C ASN A 302 -46.95 6.30 30.21
N SER A 303 -46.65 6.98 29.10
CA SER A 303 -46.55 8.44 28.95
C SER A 303 -45.31 9.11 29.55
N SER A 304 -44.42 8.36 30.21
CA SER A 304 -43.10 8.85 30.67
C SER A 304 -42.03 8.45 29.66
N CYS A 305 -41.31 9.42 29.11
CA CYS A 305 -40.23 9.20 28.14
C CYS A 305 -38.88 9.62 28.70
N VAL A 306 -37.86 8.82 28.41
CA VAL A 306 -36.48 9.14 28.72
C VAL A 306 -35.66 9.13 27.44
N GLU A 307 -34.95 10.23 27.21
CA GLU A 307 -34.09 10.40 26.06
C GLU A 307 -32.87 9.47 26.15
N GLY A 308 -32.39 9.01 24.99
CA GLY A 308 -31.13 8.27 24.88
C GLY A 308 -29.92 9.17 25.06
N GLY A 309 -28.76 8.54 25.23
CA GLY A 309 -27.48 9.21 25.42
C GLY A 309 -27.15 10.20 24.30
N ILE A 310 -26.46 11.28 24.66
CA ILE A 310 -26.08 12.34 23.72
C ILE A 310 -25.01 11.89 22.74
N THR A 311 -24.87 12.63 21.63
CA THR A 311 -23.76 12.46 20.70
C THR A 311 -22.56 13.29 21.18
N TYR A 312 -21.37 12.71 21.26
CA TYR A 312 -20.14 13.40 21.69
C TYR A 312 -18.92 12.91 20.91
N GLY A 313 -17.77 13.56 21.15
CA GLY A 313 -16.49 13.31 20.49
C GLY A 313 -16.36 13.99 19.13
N ASP A 314 -15.13 14.06 18.63
CA ASP A 314 -14.81 14.66 17.33
C ASP A 314 -15.06 13.66 16.17
N ALA A 315 -15.74 14.09 15.12
CA ALA A 315 -15.95 13.27 13.93
C ALA A 315 -14.71 13.19 13.04
N ASP A 316 -13.86 14.22 13.02
CA ASP A 316 -12.69 14.32 12.15
C ASP A 316 -11.40 13.83 12.83
N LEU A 317 -11.44 13.58 14.14
CA LEU A 317 -10.34 12.97 14.89
C LEU A 317 -10.87 12.25 16.15
N PRO A 318 -11.66 11.18 15.99
CA PRO A 318 -12.29 10.48 17.12
C PRO A 318 -11.26 9.73 17.96
N CYS A 319 -11.43 9.74 19.27
CA CYS A 319 -10.55 9.01 20.20
C CYS A 319 -11.20 8.73 21.56
N GLU A 320 -12.52 8.85 21.63
CA GLU A 320 -13.31 8.61 22.81
C GLU A 320 -13.85 7.17 22.83
N LEU A 321 -14.03 6.63 24.04
CA LEU A 321 -14.69 5.34 24.25
C LEU A 321 -16.20 5.51 24.06
N GLY A 322 -16.90 4.46 23.63
CA GLY A 322 -18.36 4.43 23.64
C GLY A 322 -18.90 4.38 25.07
N SER A 323 -20.06 4.99 25.29
CA SER A 323 -20.82 4.94 26.54
C SER A 323 -21.85 3.81 26.55
N GLY A 324 -22.10 3.26 27.74
CA GLY A 324 -23.10 2.24 27.97
C GLY A 324 -24.49 2.79 28.29
N SER A 325 -25.39 1.92 28.74
CA SER A 325 -26.77 2.28 29.08
C SER A 325 -26.95 2.96 30.44
N GLY A 326 -25.87 3.16 31.22
CA GLY A 326 -25.87 3.79 32.55
C GLY A 326 -25.22 2.94 33.64
N ASP A 327 -24.76 3.59 34.71
CA ASP A 327 -23.98 2.97 35.81
C ASP A 327 -24.83 2.65 37.05
N TYR A 328 -25.81 1.76 36.90
CA TYR A 328 -26.68 1.33 38.01
C TYR A 328 -26.13 0.12 38.74
N SER A 329 -25.93 -0.98 38.00
CA SER A 329 -25.29 -2.22 38.47
C SER A 329 -24.68 -2.98 37.27
N PRO A 330 -23.68 -3.84 37.49
CA PRO A 330 -23.02 -4.58 36.40
C PRO A 330 -23.94 -5.58 35.68
N ASP A 331 -25.04 -6.03 36.31
CA ASP A 331 -26.00 -6.98 35.73
C ASP A 331 -27.13 -6.30 34.93
N TYR A 332 -27.29 -4.99 35.10
CA TYR A 332 -28.31 -4.17 34.44
C TYR A 332 -27.71 -3.07 33.54
N SER A 333 -26.44 -3.19 33.16
CA SER A 333 -25.75 -2.22 32.29
C SER A 333 -25.07 -2.91 31.11
N SER A 334 -25.25 -2.34 29.92
CA SER A 334 -24.48 -2.70 28.73
C SER A 334 -23.28 -1.78 28.61
N ALA A 335 -22.12 -2.31 28.23
CA ALA A 335 -20.94 -1.50 27.95
C ALA A 335 -20.94 -0.93 26.52
N GLY A 336 -20.39 0.27 26.35
CA GLY A 336 -20.11 0.81 25.02
C GLY A 336 -18.96 0.08 24.31
N GLY A 337 -18.68 0.44 23.06
CA GLY A 337 -17.52 -0.04 22.31
C GLY A 337 -16.22 0.64 22.76
N GLY A 338 -15.10 -0.06 22.62
CA GLY A 338 -13.78 0.47 22.95
C GLY A 338 -13.16 1.32 21.83
N ILE A 339 -11.84 1.51 21.89
CA ILE A 339 -11.05 2.28 20.92
C ILE A 339 -10.09 1.33 20.20
N VAL A 340 -10.03 1.44 18.87
CA VAL A 340 -8.97 0.84 18.04
C VAL A 340 -8.25 1.95 17.28
N VAL A 341 -6.97 2.16 17.58
CA VAL A 341 -6.10 3.11 16.86
C VAL A 341 -5.01 2.34 16.12
N ILE A 342 -4.86 2.57 14.82
CA ILE A 342 -3.78 1.99 14.02
C ILE A 342 -2.95 3.11 13.39
N GLY A 343 -1.66 3.15 13.73
CA GLY A 343 -0.73 4.18 13.31
C GLY A 343 -0.82 5.45 14.17
N SER A 344 -0.08 6.47 13.77
CA SER A 344 -0.08 7.80 14.40
C SER A 344 0.14 8.88 13.36
N ARG A 345 -0.02 10.16 13.73
CA ARG A 345 0.18 11.29 12.82
C ARG A 345 1.61 11.38 12.28
N GLU A 346 2.59 11.07 13.12
CA GLU A 346 4.01 11.11 12.77
C GLU A 346 4.47 9.82 12.08
N GLN A 347 3.96 8.67 12.55
CA GLN A 347 4.28 7.35 12.03
C GLN A 347 2.99 6.64 11.57
N PRO A 348 2.48 6.98 10.37
CA PRO A 348 1.31 6.31 9.78
C PRO A 348 1.67 4.91 9.30
N LEU A 349 0.71 3.99 9.34
CA LEU A 349 0.88 2.64 8.79
C LEU A 349 1.08 2.70 7.28
N SER A 350 2.01 1.90 6.76
CA SER A 350 2.27 1.87 5.31
C SER A 350 1.13 1.19 4.54
N ALA A 351 0.65 0.05 5.03
CA ALA A 351 -0.46 -0.67 4.40
C ALA A 351 -1.29 -1.45 5.43
N LEU A 352 -2.60 -1.31 5.36
CA LEU A 352 -3.57 -2.15 6.08
C LEU A 352 -4.31 -3.03 5.06
N SER A 353 -4.19 -4.35 5.19
CA SER A 353 -4.99 -5.31 4.43
C SER A 353 -5.96 -6.02 5.37
N LEU A 354 -7.26 -5.93 5.09
CA LEU A 354 -8.32 -6.52 5.90
C LEU A 354 -9.15 -7.47 5.02
N GLU A 355 -9.11 -8.76 5.33
CA GLU A 355 -10.06 -9.77 4.86
C GLU A 355 -10.99 -10.26 5.97
N GLY A 356 -10.53 -10.19 7.22
CA GLY A 356 -11.30 -10.45 8.44
C GLY A 356 -12.07 -9.23 8.96
N SER A 357 -12.11 -9.05 10.28
CA SER A 357 -12.94 -7.99 10.88
C SER A 357 -12.22 -7.13 11.93
N ILE A 358 -12.53 -5.84 11.94
CA ILE A 358 -12.17 -4.90 13.00
C ILE A 358 -13.49 -4.39 13.59
N ARG A 359 -13.72 -4.64 14.88
CA ARG A 359 -14.98 -4.31 15.55
C ARG A 359 -14.74 -3.50 16.82
N ALA A 360 -15.52 -2.44 17.00
CA ALA A 360 -15.65 -1.71 18.25
C ALA A 360 -17.14 -1.44 18.50
N ASP A 361 -17.95 -2.48 18.44
CA ASP A 361 -19.41 -2.37 18.58
C ASP A 361 -19.83 -2.22 20.06
N GLY A 362 -20.98 -1.60 20.29
CA GLY A 362 -21.60 -1.58 21.61
C GLY A 362 -22.14 -2.94 22.03
N GLU A 363 -22.23 -3.18 23.33
CA GLU A 363 -22.78 -4.43 23.86
C GLU A 363 -24.30 -4.49 23.65
N SER A 364 -24.77 -5.61 23.09
CA SER A 364 -26.19 -5.90 22.91
C SER A 364 -26.75 -6.69 24.09
N VAL A 365 -27.93 -6.32 24.56
CA VAL A 365 -28.61 -7.01 25.66
C VAL A 365 -29.29 -8.28 25.16
N LYS A 366 -28.69 -9.45 25.44
CA LYS A 366 -29.21 -10.75 24.97
C LYS A 366 -30.17 -11.44 25.95
N ARG A 367 -30.16 -11.07 27.24
CA ARG A 367 -30.94 -11.73 28.29
C ARG A 367 -31.71 -10.70 29.11
N LEU A 368 -32.90 -11.10 29.55
CA LEU A 368 -33.72 -10.34 30.49
C LEU A 368 -33.12 -10.46 31.88
N SER A 369 -32.71 -9.33 32.44
CA SER A 369 -32.25 -9.27 33.82
C SER A 369 -33.46 -9.00 34.73
N ARG A 370 -33.50 -9.67 35.89
CA ARG A 370 -34.54 -9.44 36.92
C ARG A 370 -33.90 -8.76 38.12
N ASP A 371 -34.57 -7.76 38.67
CA ASP A 371 -34.15 -7.09 39.90
C ASP A 371 -34.28 -8.01 41.12
N GLU A 372 -33.71 -7.65 42.28
CA GLU A 372 -33.80 -8.39 43.54
C GLU A 372 -35.26 -8.61 44.00
N ASN A 373 -36.16 -7.70 43.60
CA ASN A 373 -37.61 -7.79 43.82
C ASN A 373 -38.36 -8.65 42.78
N GLY A 374 -37.66 -9.29 41.84
CA GLY A 374 -38.24 -10.10 40.76
C GLY A 374 -38.86 -9.33 39.60
N SER A 375 -38.72 -7.99 39.59
CA SER A 375 -39.21 -7.13 38.50
C SER A 375 -38.32 -7.23 37.26
N VAL A 376 -38.90 -7.11 36.06
CA VAL A 376 -38.15 -7.22 34.79
C VAL A 376 -37.44 -5.90 34.51
N VAL A 377 -36.11 -5.93 34.40
CA VAL A 377 -35.28 -4.79 33.99
C VAL A 377 -34.92 -4.95 32.51
N ALA A 378 -35.20 -3.92 31.73
CA ALA A 378 -34.95 -3.86 30.30
C ALA A 378 -33.89 -2.78 30.02
N PRO A 379 -32.58 -3.09 30.17
CA PRO A 379 -31.54 -2.11 29.89
C PRO A 379 -31.45 -1.77 28.39
N GLY A 380 -30.95 -0.56 28.12
CA GLY A 380 -30.64 -0.12 26.76
C GLY A 380 -29.37 -0.79 26.23
N GLY A 381 -29.14 -0.66 24.93
CA GLY A 381 -27.90 -1.11 24.28
C GLY A 381 -26.76 -0.12 24.46
N GLY A 382 -25.52 -0.62 24.48
CA GLY A 382 -24.32 0.21 24.54
C GLY A 382 -24.07 0.91 23.20
N SER A 383 -23.48 2.10 23.22
CA SER A 383 -23.09 2.79 21.97
C SER A 383 -21.86 2.15 21.33
N GLY A 384 -21.71 2.31 20.01
CA GLY A 384 -20.49 1.93 19.30
C GLY A 384 -19.29 2.75 19.77
N GLY A 385 -18.08 2.22 19.60
CA GLY A 385 -16.82 2.84 20.00
C GLY A 385 -16.16 3.65 18.87
N THR A 386 -14.83 3.72 18.91
CA THR A 386 -14.03 4.50 17.96
C THR A 386 -13.05 3.62 17.21
N VAL A 387 -12.96 3.80 15.89
CA VAL A 387 -11.86 3.29 15.07
C VAL A 387 -11.16 4.44 14.35
N LEU A 388 -9.89 4.67 14.68
CA LEU A 388 -9.06 5.73 14.10
C LEU A 388 -7.86 5.12 13.37
N LEU A 389 -7.75 5.39 12.07
CA LEU A 389 -6.77 4.75 11.20
C LEU A 389 -5.86 5.80 10.55
N PHE A 390 -4.58 5.81 10.90
CA PHE A 390 -3.55 6.61 10.25
C PHE A 390 -2.82 5.76 9.22
N LEU A 391 -3.17 5.91 7.94
CA LEU A 391 -2.74 5.00 6.88
C LEU A 391 -2.15 5.74 5.68
N ARG A 392 -1.35 5.03 4.87
CA ARG A 392 -1.01 5.40 3.49
C ARG A 392 -1.87 4.63 2.47
N TYR A 393 -2.01 3.32 2.66
CA TYR A 393 -2.80 2.45 1.80
C TYR A 393 -3.77 1.56 2.59
N LEU A 394 -4.96 1.35 2.04
CA LEU A 394 -6.01 0.51 2.62
C LEU A 394 -6.55 -0.49 1.58
N ILE A 395 -6.62 -1.76 1.95
CA ILE A 395 -7.29 -2.80 1.17
C ILE A 395 -8.33 -3.46 2.06
N LEU A 396 -9.60 -3.32 1.69
CA LEU A 396 -10.74 -4.01 2.32
C LEU A 396 -11.27 -5.06 1.34
N GLY A 397 -11.01 -6.34 1.63
CA GLY A 397 -11.48 -7.50 0.87
C GLY A 397 -13.00 -7.69 0.94
N GLU A 398 -13.55 -8.59 0.12
CA GLU A 398 -15.00 -8.77 0.00
C GLU A 398 -15.67 -9.29 1.29
N SER A 399 -14.98 -10.16 2.04
CA SER A 399 -15.43 -10.67 3.34
C SER A 399 -15.17 -9.73 4.51
N SER A 400 -14.52 -8.59 4.27
CA SER A 400 -14.05 -7.73 5.35
C SER A 400 -15.16 -6.92 6.01
N LEU A 401 -15.05 -6.75 7.33
CA LEU A 401 -16.00 -5.99 8.14
C LEU A 401 -15.29 -5.02 9.06
N LEU A 402 -15.54 -3.72 8.86
CA LEU A 402 -15.15 -2.65 9.78
C LEU A 402 -16.40 -2.13 10.48
N SER A 403 -16.55 -2.38 11.79
CA SER A 403 -17.79 -2.13 12.51
C SER A 403 -17.61 -1.32 13.79
N THR A 404 -18.46 -0.30 13.95
CA THR A 404 -18.66 0.49 15.18
C THR A 404 -20.16 0.68 15.41
N GLY A 405 -20.93 -0.41 15.30
CA GLY A 405 -22.38 -0.40 15.47
C GLY A 405 -22.80 -0.20 16.92
N GLY A 406 -23.97 0.37 17.12
CA GLY A 406 -24.62 0.39 18.43
C GLY A 406 -25.17 -0.98 18.81
N GLY A 407 -25.13 -1.31 20.09
CA GLY A 407 -25.72 -2.52 20.64
C GLY A 407 -27.24 -2.47 20.62
N SER A 408 -27.88 -3.62 20.44
CA SER A 408 -29.34 -3.73 20.48
C SER A 408 -29.85 -3.60 21.93
N GLY A 409 -30.94 -2.87 22.10
CA GLY A 409 -31.64 -2.77 23.38
C GLY A 409 -32.35 -4.07 23.76
N SER A 410 -32.79 -4.16 25.03
CA SER A 410 -33.56 -5.31 25.50
C SER A 410 -34.83 -5.54 24.66
N PRO A 411 -35.18 -6.79 24.31
CA PRO A 411 -36.36 -7.10 23.50
C PRO A 411 -37.70 -6.71 24.17
N VAL A 412 -37.70 -6.38 25.47
CA VAL A 412 -38.88 -5.97 26.25
C VAL A 412 -39.04 -4.45 26.31
N GLY A 413 -38.38 -3.72 25.40
CA GLY A 413 -38.55 -2.28 25.21
C GLY A 413 -37.35 -1.42 25.57
N GLY A 414 -36.13 -1.97 25.61
CA GLY A 414 -34.91 -1.18 25.80
C GLY A 414 -34.53 -0.39 24.54
N GLY A 415 -33.98 0.80 24.71
CA GLY A 415 -33.53 1.66 23.61
C GLY A 415 -32.24 1.14 22.96
N GLY A 416 -32.10 1.28 21.65
CA GLY A 416 -30.89 0.89 20.93
C GLY A 416 -29.73 1.86 21.15
N GLY A 417 -28.49 1.37 21.19
CA GLY A 417 -27.30 2.21 21.33
C GLY A 417 -27.00 3.03 20.07
N GLY A 418 -26.43 4.22 20.20
CA GLY A 418 -25.96 5.03 19.07
C GLY A 418 -24.78 4.36 18.34
N GLY A 419 -24.68 4.55 17.02
CA GLY A 419 -23.54 4.07 16.25
C GLY A 419 -22.29 4.92 16.46
N GLY A 420 -21.11 4.31 16.57
CA GLY A 420 -19.83 4.94 16.89
C GLY A 420 -19.16 5.70 15.74
N ARG A 421 -17.84 5.86 15.81
CA ARG A 421 -17.07 6.71 14.87
C ARG A 421 -15.96 5.92 14.18
N ILE A 422 -15.85 6.10 12.87
CA ILE A 422 -14.75 5.58 12.05
C ILE A 422 -14.11 6.76 11.31
N HIS A 423 -12.81 6.97 11.48
CA HIS A 423 -12.07 8.00 10.78
C HIS A 423 -10.84 7.47 10.06
N PHE A 424 -10.70 7.82 8.78
CA PHE A 424 -9.54 7.52 7.96
C PHE A 424 -8.64 8.76 7.80
N HIS A 425 -7.50 8.74 8.50
CA HIS A 425 -6.51 9.81 8.45
C HIS A 425 -5.39 9.49 7.46
N TRP A 426 -5.52 9.99 6.23
CA TRP A 426 -4.54 9.77 5.15
C TRP A 426 -3.30 10.64 5.34
N SER A 427 -2.10 10.06 5.36
CA SER A 427 -0.86 10.83 5.58
C SER A 427 -0.32 11.51 4.32
N ASN A 428 -0.37 10.84 3.16
CA ASN A 428 0.12 11.36 1.88
C ASN A 428 -0.85 10.98 0.75
N ILE A 429 -1.74 11.89 0.36
CA ILE A 429 -2.68 11.69 -0.74
C ILE A 429 -1.98 12.13 -2.03
N PRO A 430 -1.64 11.21 -2.97
CA PRO A 430 -1.02 11.59 -4.23
C PRO A 430 -1.99 12.41 -5.07
N THR A 431 -1.51 13.32 -5.92
CA THR A 431 -2.33 14.22 -6.75
C THR A 431 -1.77 14.37 -8.16
N GLY A 432 -2.60 14.73 -9.14
CA GLY A 432 -2.17 14.89 -10.53
C GLY A 432 -1.66 13.59 -11.15
N ASP A 433 -0.59 13.67 -11.94
CA ASP A 433 -0.07 12.53 -12.72
C ASP A 433 0.41 11.34 -11.88
N ILE A 434 0.81 11.59 -10.63
CA ILE A 434 1.24 10.55 -9.68
C ILE A 434 0.07 9.91 -8.91
N TYR A 435 -1.17 10.38 -9.11
CA TYR A 435 -2.33 9.88 -8.37
C TYR A 435 -2.48 8.37 -8.50
N GLN A 436 -2.62 7.70 -7.37
CA GLN A 436 -2.98 6.28 -7.30
C GLN A 436 -4.08 6.14 -6.26
N PRO A 437 -5.05 5.24 -6.47
CA PRO A 437 -6.07 4.97 -5.46
C PRO A 437 -5.43 4.56 -4.14
N ILE A 438 -5.67 5.35 -3.08
CA ILE A 438 -5.15 5.09 -1.73
C ILE A 438 -5.94 4.00 -1.00
N ALA A 439 -7.13 3.65 -1.50
CA ALA A 439 -7.97 2.61 -0.92
C ALA A 439 -8.69 1.77 -1.98
N SER A 440 -8.70 0.46 -1.78
CA SER A 440 -9.58 -0.48 -2.49
C SER A 440 -10.60 -1.04 -1.52
N VAL A 441 -11.86 -0.64 -1.66
CA VAL A 441 -12.93 -1.01 -0.73
C VAL A 441 -13.95 -1.91 -1.42
N LYS A 442 -13.93 -3.19 -1.07
CA LYS A 442 -14.91 -4.20 -1.50
C LYS A 442 -15.75 -4.76 -0.35
N GLY A 443 -15.31 -4.58 0.90
CA GLY A 443 -16.00 -5.04 2.11
C GLY A 443 -17.01 -4.05 2.67
N ILE A 444 -17.44 -4.31 3.92
CA ILE A 444 -18.53 -3.59 4.59
C ILE A 444 -17.96 -2.67 5.68
N ILE A 445 -18.36 -1.40 5.64
CA ILE A 445 -18.12 -0.42 6.71
C ILE A 445 -19.46 -0.13 7.39
N HIS A 446 -19.54 -0.42 8.68
CA HIS A 446 -20.78 -0.38 9.45
C HIS A 446 -20.65 0.55 10.67
N ALA A 447 -21.42 1.63 10.70
CA ALA A 447 -21.50 2.56 11.84
C ALA A 447 -22.96 2.90 12.16
N ARG A 448 -23.87 1.90 12.10
CA ARG A 448 -25.30 2.13 12.33
C ARG A 448 -25.65 2.08 13.82
N GLY A 449 -26.74 2.74 14.19
CA GLY A 449 -27.30 2.59 15.53
C GLY A 449 -27.87 1.19 15.74
N GLY A 450 -27.90 0.77 17.00
CA GLY A 450 -28.46 -0.51 17.43
C GLY A 450 -29.98 -0.52 17.29
N ALA A 451 -30.51 -1.70 17.00
CA ALA A 451 -31.95 -1.91 16.87
C ALA A 451 -32.65 -1.88 18.24
N ALA A 452 -33.89 -1.44 18.24
CA ALA A 452 -34.84 -1.55 19.35
C ALA A 452 -36.13 -2.25 18.88
N LEU A 453 -37.09 -2.43 19.80
CA LEU A 453 -38.39 -3.05 19.48
C LEU A 453 -39.15 -2.25 18.41
N ASP A 454 -39.14 -0.92 18.54
CA ASP A 454 -39.70 0.01 17.57
C ASP A 454 -38.57 0.82 16.92
N ASP A 455 -38.69 1.11 15.63
CA ASP A 455 -37.70 1.89 14.88
C ASP A 455 -37.49 3.30 15.49
N GLU A 456 -38.51 3.85 16.15
CA GLU A 456 -38.45 5.13 16.85
C GLU A 456 -37.48 5.11 18.06
N PHE A 457 -37.28 3.94 18.66
CA PHE A 457 -36.40 3.72 19.81
C PHE A 457 -35.02 3.19 19.40
N SER A 458 -34.76 3.05 18.10
CA SER A 458 -33.46 2.65 17.60
C SER A 458 -32.44 3.78 17.74
N GLY A 459 -31.17 3.40 17.93
CA GLY A 459 -30.09 4.38 17.97
C GLY A 459 -29.91 5.07 16.62
N LYS A 460 -29.45 6.32 16.64
CA LYS A 460 -29.04 7.01 15.41
C LYS A 460 -27.70 6.47 14.93
N ASN A 461 -27.51 6.52 13.61
CA ASN A 461 -26.24 6.18 12.98
C ASN A 461 -25.11 7.10 13.45
N GLY A 462 -23.92 6.54 13.48
CA GLY A 462 -22.68 7.25 13.74
C GLY A 462 -22.07 7.88 12.50
N THR A 463 -20.78 8.18 12.55
CA THR A 463 -20.06 8.91 11.50
C THR A 463 -18.92 8.08 10.91
N VAL A 464 -18.82 8.08 9.59
CA VAL A 464 -17.66 7.58 8.85
C VAL A 464 -17.06 8.75 8.08
N THR A 465 -15.88 9.19 8.48
CA THR A 465 -15.22 10.39 7.94
C THR A 465 -13.83 10.04 7.42
N GLY A 466 -13.25 10.94 6.62
CA GLY A 466 -11.87 10.83 6.16
C GLY A 466 -11.24 12.20 6.06
N ARG A 467 -9.91 12.25 6.05
CA ARG A 467 -9.16 13.51 5.94
C ARG A 467 -9.64 14.33 4.72
N PRO A 468 -9.79 15.66 4.83
CA PRO A 468 -10.15 16.53 3.71
C PRO A 468 -9.26 16.28 2.49
N CYS A 469 -9.90 15.94 1.36
CA CYS A 469 -9.16 15.66 0.13
C CYS A 469 -8.61 16.92 -0.54
N PRO A 470 -7.48 16.81 -1.24
CA PRO A 470 -6.93 17.91 -2.04
C PRO A 470 -7.83 18.22 -3.25
N LYS A 471 -7.48 19.29 -3.99
CA LYS A 471 -8.17 19.71 -5.21
C LYS A 471 -8.29 18.55 -6.21
N GLY A 472 -9.39 18.48 -6.95
CA GLY A 472 -9.67 17.40 -7.91
C GLY A 472 -10.20 16.08 -7.33
N LEU A 473 -10.05 15.84 -6.02
CA LEU A 473 -10.45 14.59 -5.35
C LEU A 473 -11.62 14.80 -4.37
N HIS A 474 -12.44 13.78 -4.12
CA HIS A 474 -13.57 13.86 -3.18
C HIS A 474 -13.88 12.51 -2.49
N GLY A 475 -14.79 12.56 -1.52
CA GLY A 475 -15.22 11.42 -0.71
C GLY A 475 -14.24 11.05 0.41
N ILE A 476 -14.56 10.00 1.14
CA ILE A 476 -13.75 9.51 2.29
C ILE A 476 -12.38 8.97 1.83
N PHE A 477 -12.33 8.38 0.63
CA PHE A 477 -11.14 7.73 0.05
C PHE A 477 -10.42 8.58 -1.00
N CYS A 478 -10.75 9.87 -1.13
CA CYS A 478 -10.17 10.79 -2.10
C CYS A 478 -10.13 10.21 -3.53
N LYS A 479 -11.31 9.86 -4.04
CA LYS A 479 -11.53 9.44 -5.42
C LYS A 479 -11.55 10.65 -6.35
N GLU A 480 -11.19 10.45 -7.61
CA GLU A 480 -11.26 11.47 -8.65
C GLU A 480 -12.70 12.00 -8.81
N CYS A 481 -12.87 13.32 -8.95
CA CYS A 481 -14.17 13.89 -9.29
C CYS A 481 -14.71 13.32 -10.62
N PRO A 482 -16.03 13.15 -10.76
CA PRO A 482 -16.64 12.64 -11.99
C PRO A 482 -16.24 13.45 -13.23
N SER A 483 -16.14 12.78 -14.38
CA SER A 483 -15.84 13.44 -15.66
C SER A 483 -16.80 14.60 -15.95
N GLY A 484 -16.26 15.73 -16.40
CA GLY A 484 -17.04 16.96 -16.63
C GLY A 484 -17.32 17.79 -15.38
N THR A 485 -16.63 17.48 -14.26
CA THR A 485 -16.61 18.32 -13.07
C THR A 485 -15.18 18.71 -12.69
N PHE A 486 -15.03 19.83 -12.00
CA PHE A 486 -13.76 20.29 -11.45
C PHE A 486 -13.92 20.69 -9.98
N LYS A 487 -12.82 20.66 -9.24
CA LYS A 487 -12.80 21.05 -7.83
C LYS A 487 -11.52 21.80 -7.48
N ASN A 488 -11.67 23.08 -7.16
CA ASN A 488 -10.57 24.00 -6.87
C ASN A 488 -10.32 24.25 -5.36
N VAL A 489 -11.14 23.68 -4.48
CA VAL A 489 -11.02 23.81 -3.01
C VAL A 489 -10.67 22.48 -2.35
N THR A 490 -10.06 22.52 -1.17
CA THR A 490 -9.86 21.34 -0.33
C THR A 490 -11.15 20.96 0.41
N GLY A 491 -11.42 19.67 0.55
CA GLY A 491 -12.60 19.15 1.26
C GLY A 491 -12.93 17.73 0.81
N SER A 492 -13.94 17.09 1.39
CA SER A 492 -14.31 15.71 1.01
C SER A 492 -15.74 15.59 0.46
N ASP A 493 -16.54 16.64 0.55
CA ASP A 493 -17.92 16.60 0.07
C ASP A 493 -18.01 16.48 -1.46
N THR A 494 -18.97 15.69 -1.92
CA THR A 494 -19.22 15.45 -3.35
C THR A 494 -19.74 16.71 -4.06
N SER A 495 -20.47 17.57 -3.34
CA SER A 495 -21.00 18.84 -3.81
C SER A 495 -19.90 19.86 -4.17
N LEU A 496 -18.66 19.62 -3.74
CA LEU A 496 -17.51 20.45 -4.10
C LEU A 496 -17.02 20.18 -5.53
N CYS A 497 -17.39 19.06 -6.15
CA CYS A 497 -17.15 18.80 -7.57
C CYS A 497 -18.20 19.56 -8.39
N ARG A 498 -17.82 20.72 -8.93
CA ARG A 498 -18.71 21.60 -9.70
C ARG A 498 -18.68 21.24 -11.18
N PRO A 499 -19.81 21.35 -11.92
CA PRO A 499 -19.82 21.08 -13.35
C PRO A 499 -18.93 22.07 -14.10
N CYS A 500 -18.21 21.58 -15.10
CA CYS A 500 -17.42 22.39 -16.01
C CYS A 500 -18.34 23.25 -16.90
N PRO A 501 -17.96 24.50 -17.23
CA PRO A 501 -18.76 25.36 -18.08
C PRO A 501 -18.99 24.75 -19.46
N ILE A 502 -20.25 24.69 -19.91
CA ILE A 502 -20.63 24.06 -21.19
C ILE A 502 -20.33 24.99 -22.36
N ASP A 503 -20.29 26.31 -22.12
CA ASP A 503 -20.10 27.33 -23.17
C ASP A 503 -18.72 27.25 -23.85
N GLU A 504 -17.76 26.58 -23.22
CA GLU A 504 -16.41 26.36 -23.75
C GLU A 504 -16.22 24.99 -24.42
N LEU A 505 -17.21 24.10 -24.36
CA LEU A 505 -17.11 22.75 -24.93
C LEU A 505 -17.64 22.72 -26.38
N PRO A 506 -16.81 22.37 -27.38
CA PRO A 506 -17.29 22.20 -28.75
C PRO A 506 -18.39 21.14 -28.84
N THR A 507 -19.37 21.32 -29.73
CA THR A 507 -20.53 20.41 -29.88
C THR A 507 -20.14 18.96 -30.19
N ARG A 508 -18.95 18.73 -30.76
CA ARG A 508 -18.40 17.40 -31.08
C ARG A 508 -17.25 16.98 -30.12
N ALA A 509 -17.24 17.52 -28.90
CA ALA A 509 -16.27 17.19 -27.86
C ALA A 509 -16.91 16.54 -26.63
N VAL A 510 -16.12 15.75 -25.90
CA VAL A 510 -16.51 15.09 -24.65
C VAL A 510 -15.40 15.27 -23.63
N TYR A 511 -15.75 15.59 -22.38
CA TYR A 511 -14.80 15.67 -21.28
C TYR A 511 -14.08 14.34 -21.04
N VAL A 512 -12.77 14.41 -20.82
CA VAL A 512 -11.96 13.22 -20.52
C VAL A 512 -11.70 13.11 -19.02
N PRO A 513 -11.71 11.90 -18.45
CA PRO A 513 -11.22 11.71 -17.09
C PRO A 513 -9.72 11.99 -17.07
N VAL A 514 -9.26 12.73 -16.07
CA VAL A 514 -7.84 12.99 -15.83
C VAL A 514 -7.44 12.40 -14.50
N ARG A 515 -6.25 11.80 -14.50
CA ARG A 515 -5.64 11.19 -13.35
C ARG A 515 -5.47 12.21 -12.23
N GLY A 516 -5.99 11.90 -11.04
CA GLY A 516 -6.02 12.83 -9.90
C GLY A 516 -7.16 13.86 -9.94
N GLY A 517 -8.06 13.77 -10.91
CA GLY A 517 -9.19 14.67 -11.08
C GLY A 517 -8.80 16.07 -11.58
N VAL A 518 -9.80 16.84 -11.99
CA VAL A 518 -9.59 18.20 -12.55
C VAL A 518 -9.65 19.23 -11.43
N SER A 519 -8.56 19.98 -11.23
CA SER A 519 -8.47 21.00 -10.18
C SER A 519 -8.97 22.37 -10.63
N GLU A 520 -8.78 22.73 -11.90
CA GLU A 520 -9.02 24.07 -12.44
C GLU A 520 -9.65 24.02 -13.83
N THR A 521 -10.26 25.12 -14.26
CA THR A 521 -10.83 25.30 -15.59
C THR A 521 -9.81 26.00 -16.51
N PRO A 522 -9.80 25.71 -17.83
CA PRO A 522 -10.75 24.90 -18.59
C PRO A 522 -10.57 23.39 -18.38
N CYS A 523 -11.68 22.66 -18.40
CA CYS A 523 -11.66 21.22 -18.19
C CYS A 523 -11.17 20.48 -19.44
N PRO A 524 -10.32 19.46 -19.30
CA PRO A 524 -9.76 18.72 -20.43
C PRO A 524 -10.85 17.93 -21.16
N TYR A 525 -10.86 18.06 -22.48
CA TYR A 525 -11.80 17.38 -23.37
C TYR A 525 -11.07 16.78 -24.57
N ARG A 526 -11.74 15.86 -25.26
CA ARG A 526 -11.30 15.33 -26.56
C ARG A 526 -12.46 15.30 -27.53
N CYS A 527 -12.17 15.32 -28.82
CA CYS A 527 -13.18 15.13 -29.84
C CYS A 527 -13.73 13.70 -29.82
N ILE A 528 -14.99 13.51 -30.21
CA ILE A 528 -15.68 12.20 -30.21
C ILE A 528 -14.97 11.17 -31.11
N SER A 529 -14.29 11.65 -32.16
CA SER A 529 -13.58 10.82 -33.14
C SER A 529 -12.29 11.52 -33.57
N GLU A 530 -11.29 10.72 -33.96
CA GLU A 530 -10.01 11.18 -34.52
C GLU A 530 -10.17 11.94 -35.85
N ARG A 531 -11.33 11.87 -36.51
CA ARG A 531 -11.63 12.66 -37.72
C ARG A 531 -11.77 14.16 -37.46
N TYR A 532 -11.92 14.54 -36.19
CA TYR A 532 -12.12 15.91 -35.77
C TYR A 532 -10.86 16.42 -35.07
N HIS A 533 -10.38 17.59 -35.48
CA HIS A 533 -9.15 18.17 -34.95
C HIS A 533 -9.42 19.14 -33.78
N MET A 534 -8.60 19.03 -32.74
CA MET A 534 -8.58 19.90 -31.57
C MET A 534 -8.09 21.30 -32.01
N PRO A 535 -8.63 22.43 -31.50
CA PRO A 535 -9.51 22.59 -30.34
C PRO A 535 -11.01 22.64 -30.60
N HIS A 536 -11.45 22.91 -31.84
CA HIS A 536 -12.87 23.12 -32.15
C HIS A 536 -13.61 21.85 -32.61
N CYS A 537 -12.90 20.73 -32.77
CA CYS A 537 -13.44 19.46 -33.27
C CYS A 537 -14.09 19.60 -34.66
N TYR A 538 -13.43 20.36 -35.53
CA TYR A 538 -13.80 20.49 -36.94
C TYR A 538 -13.19 19.38 -37.78
N THR A 539 -13.84 19.08 -38.90
CA THR A 539 -13.24 18.24 -39.96
C THR A 539 -12.17 19.04 -40.71
N ALA A 540 -11.24 18.35 -41.38
CA ALA A 540 -10.21 19.01 -42.19
C ALA A 540 -10.77 20.00 -43.24
N LEU A 541 -11.95 19.72 -43.81
CA LEU A 541 -12.64 20.63 -44.72
C LEU A 541 -13.20 21.87 -43.99
N GLU A 542 -13.83 21.68 -42.83
CA GLU A 542 -14.35 22.78 -42.02
C GLU A 542 -13.22 23.69 -41.53
N GLU A 543 -12.06 23.15 -41.12
CA GLU A 543 -10.88 23.95 -40.79
C GLU A 543 -10.38 24.77 -41.98
N LEU A 544 -10.32 24.18 -43.18
CA LEU A 544 -9.99 24.93 -44.40
C LEU A 544 -10.99 26.07 -44.63
N ILE A 545 -12.29 25.80 -44.49
CA ILE A 545 -13.33 26.81 -44.67
C ILE A 545 -13.18 27.96 -43.66
N TYR A 546 -12.94 27.66 -42.39
CA TYR A 546 -12.83 28.67 -41.35
C TYR A 546 -11.48 29.41 -41.34
N THR A 547 -10.39 28.79 -41.78
CA THR A 547 -9.09 29.48 -41.98
C THR A 547 -9.20 30.56 -43.06
N PHE A 548 -10.04 30.36 -44.09
CA PHE A 548 -10.33 31.38 -45.11
C PHE A 548 -11.45 32.37 -44.72
N GLY A 549 -11.79 32.50 -43.44
CA GLY A 549 -12.77 33.47 -42.95
C GLY A 549 -14.22 32.98 -42.99
N GLY A 550 -14.42 31.66 -43.08
CA GLY A 550 -15.72 31.02 -42.99
C GLY A 550 -16.34 30.68 -44.36
N PRO A 551 -17.51 30.02 -44.36
CA PRO A 551 -18.11 29.43 -45.57
C PRO A 551 -18.40 30.45 -46.67
N TRP A 552 -18.70 31.69 -46.31
CA TRP A 552 -18.98 32.77 -47.27
C TRP A 552 -17.73 33.24 -48.01
N LEU A 553 -16.64 33.54 -47.31
CA LEU A 553 -15.39 34.00 -47.93
C LEU A 553 -14.71 32.89 -48.73
N PHE A 554 -14.69 31.66 -48.18
CA PHE A 554 -14.17 30.50 -48.89
C PHE A 554 -14.97 30.22 -50.18
N GLY A 555 -16.31 30.31 -50.11
CA GLY A 555 -17.18 30.17 -51.28
C GLY A 555 -16.90 31.22 -52.36
N LEU A 556 -16.72 32.49 -51.97
CA LEU A 556 -16.38 33.56 -52.91
C LEU A 556 -15.00 33.36 -53.57
N LEU A 557 -13.99 32.96 -52.78
CA LEU A 557 -12.65 32.64 -53.29
C LEU A 557 -12.68 31.45 -54.25
N LEU A 558 -13.41 30.38 -53.91
CA LEU A 558 -13.57 29.20 -54.76
C LEU A 558 -14.27 29.56 -56.07
N MET A 559 -15.34 30.37 -56.02
CA MET A 559 -16.01 30.86 -57.22
C MET A 559 -15.08 31.73 -58.08
N GLY A 560 -14.29 32.60 -57.45
CA GLY A 560 -13.26 33.38 -58.14
C GLY A 560 -12.22 32.51 -58.83
N LEU A 561 -11.71 31.48 -58.15
CA LEU A 561 -10.77 30.51 -58.70
C LEU A 561 -11.39 29.73 -59.86
N LEU A 562 -12.64 29.29 -59.74
CA LEU A 562 -13.34 28.54 -60.80
C LEU A 562 -13.57 29.41 -62.05
N ILE A 563 -13.92 30.70 -61.86
CA ILE A 563 -14.04 31.66 -62.97
C ILE A 563 -12.68 31.90 -63.62
N LEU A 564 -11.62 32.06 -62.82
CA LEU A 564 -10.26 32.24 -63.33
C LEU A 564 -9.75 30.99 -64.06
N LEU A 565 -10.03 29.80 -63.54
CA LEU A 565 -9.72 28.52 -64.20
C LEU A 565 -10.51 28.36 -65.50
N ALA A 566 -11.79 28.74 -65.52
CA ALA A 566 -12.61 28.73 -66.73
C ALA A 566 -12.07 29.72 -67.79
N LEU A 567 -11.60 30.90 -67.37
CA LEU A 567 -10.92 31.87 -68.23
C LEU A 567 -9.59 31.32 -68.77
N VAL A 568 -8.76 30.72 -67.92
CA VAL A 568 -7.49 30.10 -68.34
C VAL A 568 -7.73 28.93 -69.28
N LEU A 569 -8.73 28.08 -69.03
CA LEU A 569 -9.11 26.98 -69.91
C LEU A 569 -9.72 27.47 -71.22
N SER A 570 -10.46 28.59 -71.21
CA SER A 570 -10.95 29.26 -72.41
C SER A 570 -9.80 29.82 -73.26
N VAL A 571 -8.80 30.44 -72.63
CA VAL A 571 -7.58 30.94 -73.30
C VAL A 571 -6.71 29.78 -73.79
N ALA A 572 -6.58 28.69 -73.02
CA ALA A 572 -5.89 27.48 -73.44
C ALA A 572 -6.59 26.82 -74.63
N ARG A 573 -7.94 26.77 -74.65
CA ARG A 573 -8.69 26.32 -75.83
C ARG A 573 -8.51 27.24 -77.04
N MET A 574 -8.41 28.56 -76.85
CA MET A 574 -8.09 29.51 -77.93
C MET A 574 -6.64 29.39 -78.43
N LYS A 575 -5.70 28.91 -77.60
CA LYS A 575 -4.30 28.69 -78.02
C LYS A 575 -4.00 27.30 -78.58
N PHE A 576 -4.83 26.29 -78.31
CA PHE A 576 -4.60 24.91 -78.76
C PHE A 576 -5.50 24.43 -79.91
N VAL A 577 -6.42 25.28 -80.40
CA VAL A 577 -7.20 25.00 -81.62
C VAL A 577 -6.96 26.14 -82.62
N GLY A 578 -5.92 25.98 -83.42
CA GLY A 578 -5.56 26.91 -84.49
C GLY A 578 -4.37 26.45 -85.33
N VAL A 579 -4.70 25.77 -86.45
CA VAL A 579 -3.93 25.55 -87.69
C VAL A 579 -3.05 24.27 -87.81
N ASP A 580 -3.29 23.59 -88.95
CA ASP A 580 -2.93 22.22 -89.40
C ASP A 580 -1.47 21.96 -89.85
N ASP A 581 -1.19 20.64 -90.00
CA ASP A 581 -0.25 19.93 -90.90
C ASP A 581 1.28 19.75 -90.61
N LEU A 582 1.63 18.53 -90.13
CA LEU A 582 2.64 17.53 -90.62
C LEU A 582 4.17 17.89 -90.80
N PRO A 583 5.14 16.93 -90.82
CA PRO A 583 5.97 16.55 -89.66
C PRO A 583 7.53 16.67 -89.79
N GLY A 584 8.22 16.91 -88.64
CA GLY A 584 9.65 16.60 -88.33
C GLY A 584 10.75 17.50 -88.93
N PRO A 585 12.04 17.47 -88.49
CA PRO A 585 12.69 16.93 -87.28
C PRO A 585 13.47 18.00 -86.46
N ALA A 586 14.14 17.60 -85.37
CA ALA A 586 14.98 18.40 -84.43
C ALA A 586 16.24 19.05 -85.08
N PRO A 587 17.21 19.72 -84.37
CA PRO A 587 17.36 20.16 -82.96
C PRO A 587 18.00 21.59 -82.80
N THR A 588 18.55 21.89 -81.60
CA THR A 588 19.50 22.96 -81.16
C THR A 588 18.89 24.14 -80.36
N HIS A 589 19.07 24.18 -79.04
CA HIS A 589 20.22 24.66 -78.24
C HIS A 589 20.39 26.19 -78.19
N HIS A 590 20.02 26.77 -77.04
CA HIS A 590 20.66 27.86 -76.28
C HIS A 590 19.78 28.02 -75.01
N GLY A 591 20.25 28.01 -73.77
CA GLY A 591 21.52 28.47 -73.23
C GLY A 591 21.22 29.51 -72.16
N SER A 592 21.13 29.07 -70.90
CA SER A 592 21.37 29.81 -69.63
C SER A 592 20.78 31.22 -69.44
N GLN A 593 19.94 31.40 -68.40
CA GLN A 593 20.40 32.05 -67.15
C GLN A 593 19.39 31.85 -66.01
N ILE A 594 19.93 31.44 -64.87
CA ILE A 594 19.27 31.18 -63.59
C ILE A 594 18.98 32.51 -62.90
N ASP A 595 17.81 32.64 -62.25
CA ASP A 595 17.79 33.27 -60.93
C ASP A 595 16.68 32.72 -60.02
N HIS A 596 17.03 32.66 -58.74
CA HIS A 596 16.47 31.84 -57.68
C HIS A 596 15.13 32.35 -57.10
N SER A 597 14.24 31.43 -56.72
CA SER A 597 13.80 31.24 -55.31
C SER A 597 12.54 30.35 -55.24
N PHE A 598 12.73 29.03 -55.18
CA PHE A 598 11.73 28.15 -54.55
C PHE A 598 12.31 27.71 -53.21
N PRO A 599 11.59 27.91 -52.08
CA PRO A 599 12.02 27.40 -50.80
C PRO A 599 12.08 25.89 -50.87
N PHE A 600 13.26 25.36 -50.58
CA PHE A 600 13.45 23.97 -50.21
C PHE A 600 12.48 23.64 -49.08
N LEU A 601 11.54 22.72 -49.33
CA LEU A 601 10.81 22.07 -48.26
C LEU A 601 11.84 21.25 -47.48
N GLU A 602 12.31 21.82 -46.37
CA GLU A 602 12.86 21.06 -45.26
C GLU A 602 11.85 19.96 -44.96
N SER A 603 12.21 18.73 -45.31
CA SER A 603 11.37 17.59 -45.00
C SER A 603 11.22 17.56 -43.47
N LEU A 604 10.00 17.33 -42.99
CA LEU A 604 9.68 17.17 -41.56
C LEU A 604 10.56 16.09 -40.87
N ASN A 605 11.26 15.28 -41.67
CA ASN A 605 12.23 14.28 -41.25
C ASN A 605 13.55 14.90 -40.73
N GLU A 606 13.91 16.12 -41.17
CA GLU A 606 15.03 16.91 -40.63
C GLU A 606 14.64 17.65 -39.34
N VAL A 607 13.38 18.07 -39.23
CA VAL A 607 12.84 18.74 -38.02
C VAL A 607 12.68 17.75 -36.86
N LEU A 608 12.42 16.47 -37.11
CA LEU A 608 12.45 15.42 -36.07
C LEU A 608 13.87 15.13 -35.53
N GLU A 609 14.94 15.55 -36.21
CA GLU A 609 16.32 15.46 -35.69
C GLU A 609 16.70 16.65 -34.77
N THR A 610 15.82 17.63 -34.56
CA THR A 610 16.10 18.79 -33.69
C THR A 610 15.94 18.51 -32.18
N ASN A 611 15.45 17.33 -31.80
CA ASN A 611 15.55 16.80 -30.41
C ASN A 611 16.96 16.26 -30.07
N ARG A 612 18.01 16.90 -30.60
CA ARG A 612 19.42 16.50 -30.41
C ARG A 612 19.98 16.84 -29.03
N ALA A 613 19.30 17.68 -28.25
CA ALA A 613 19.84 18.19 -26.98
C ALA A 613 19.75 17.17 -25.82
N GLU A 614 18.66 16.39 -25.72
CA GLU A 614 18.48 15.41 -24.62
C GLU A 614 19.08 14.03 -24.93
N GLN A 615 19.13 13.62 -26.21
CA GLN A 615 19.59 12.27 -26.61
C GLN A 615 21.11 12.06 -26.48
N SER A 616 21.89 13.12 -26.27
CA SER A 616 23.35 13.02 -26.14
C SER A 616 23.82 12.53 -24.76
N GLN A 617 22.92 12.45 -23.76
CA GLN A 617 23.30 12.09 -22.39
C GLN A 617 23.37 10.58 -22.15
N SER A 618 22.75 9.76 -23.00
CA SER A 618 22.63 8.30 -22.82
C SER A 618 23.31 7.47 -23.90
N HIS A 619 24.00 8.08 -24.87
CA HIS A 619 24.77 7.36 -25.89
C HIS A 619 25.98 6.67 -25.25
N VAL A 620 26.19 5.40 -25.59
CA VAL A 620 27.30 4.59 -25.06
C VAL A 620 28.38 4.39 -26.11
N HIS A 621 27.98 3.84 -27.27
CA HIS A 621 28.92 3.39 -28.27
C HIS A 621 28.29 3.40 -29.65
N ARG A 622 29.12 3.65 -30.67
CA ARG A 622 28.76 3.61 -32.09
C ARG A 622 29.53 2.49 -32.77
N MET A 623 28.81 1.52 -33.31
CA MET A 623 29.38 0.42 -34.06
C MET A 623 29.19 0.66 -35.56
N TYR A 624 30.26 0.62 -36.34
CA TYR A 624 30.20 0.87 -37.77
C TYR A 624 29.95 -0.43 -38.54
N PHE A 625 29.17 -0.33 -39.62
CA PHE A 625 29.05 -1.41 -40.59
C PHE A 625 30.33 -1.48 -41.43
N MET A 626 30.77 -2.71 -41.68
CA MET A 626 31.89 -3.04 -42.54
C MET A 626 31.39 -3.19 -43.99
N GLY A 627 32.28 -2.94 -44.95
CA GLY A 627 32.02 -3.07 -46.39
C GLY A 627 31.51 -1.77 -47.05
N PRO A 628 31.87 -1.51 -48.33
CA PRO A 628 31.54 -0.27 -49.06
C PRO A 628 30.11 -0.22 -49.62
N ASN A 629 29.21 -1.07 -49.11
CA ASN A 629 27.81 -1.18 -49.54
C ASN A 629 27.65 -1.44 -51.04
N THR A 630 28.52 -2.25 -51.63
CA THR A 630 28.43 -2.63 -53.04
C THR A 630 27.59 -3.90 -53.19
N PHE A 631 27.13 -4.20 -54.41
CA PHE A 631 26.37 -5.44 -54.64
C PHE A 631 27.19 -6.71 -54.35
N SER A 632 28.52 -6.63 -54.46
CA SER A 632 29.46 -7.71 -54.11
C SER A 632 29.78 -7.76 -52.62
N GLU A 633 29.85 -6.60 -51.97
CA GLU A 633 30.20 -6.48 -50.55
C GLU A 633 29.18 -5.56 -49.85
N PRO A 634 28.04 -6.13 -49.39
CA PRO A 634 27.02 -5.40 -48.67
C PRO A 634 27.51 -5.00 -47.27
N TRP A 635 26.78 -4.10 -46.63
CA TRP A 635 27.03 -3.78 -45.23
C TRP A 635 26.88 -5.01 -44.33
N HIS A 636 27.82 -5.20 -43.42
CA HIS A 636 27.72 -6.24 -42.40
C HIS A 636 28.35 -5.83 -41.07
N LEU A 637 27.88 -6.42 -39.97
CA LEU A 637 28.44 -6.28 -38.62
C LEU A 637 29.21 -7.53 -38.22
N SER A 638 30.20 -7.35 -37.33
CA SER A 638 30.93 -8.45 -36.70
C SER A 638 30.11 -9.10 -35.59
N HIS A 639 30.20 -10.42 -35.47
CA HIS A 639 29.58 -11.19 -34.38
C HIS A 639 30.26 -10.98 -33.02
N ILE A 640 31.39 -10.28 -32.96
CA ILE A 640 32.08 -10.03 -31.69
C ILE A 640 31.66 -8.65 -31.19
N PRO A 641 30.93 -8.55 -30.06
CA PRO A 641 30.60 -7.26 -29.48
C PRO A 641 31.87 -6.56 -28.97
N PRO A 642 32.06 -5.27 -29.25
CA PRO A 642 33.13 -4.46 -28.64
C PRO A 642 33.08 -4.50 -27.11
N GLU A 643 34.25 -4.39 -26.46
CA GLU A 643 34.37 -4.47 -24.99
C GLU A 643 33.52 -3.40 -24.28
N GLU A 644 33.24 -2.26 -24.93
CA GLU A 644 32.40 -1.19 -24.39
C GLU A 644 30.92 -1.57 -24.23
N ILE A 645 30.40 -2.45 -25.11
CA ILE A 645 28.99 -2.86 -25.11
C ILE A 645 28.75 -4.26 -24.52
N LYS A 646 29.81 -5.04 -24.29
CA LYS A 646 29.75 -6.43 -23.80
C LYS A 646 28.99 -6.59 -22.48
N GLU A 647 29.04 -5.58 -21.61
CA GLU A 647 28.29 -5.60 -20.35
C GLU A 647 26.81 -5.25 -20.48
N ILE A 648 26.42 -4.56 -21.56
CA ILE A 648 25.05 -4.06 -21.81
C ILE A 648 24.25 -5.08 -22.63
N VAL A 649 24.92 -5.97 -23.33
CA VAL A 649 24.30 -6.89 -24.29
C VAL A 649 24.49 -8.34 -23.85
N TYR A 650 23.50 -9.20 -24.13
CA TYR A 650 23.66 -10.66 -24.05
C TYR A 650 24.35 -11.17 -25.32
N GLU A 651 25.57 -11.70 -25.20
CA GLU A 651 26.40 -12.12 -26.34
C GLU A 651 25.68 -13.09 -27.30
N ALA A 652 24.95 -14.08 -26.77
CA ALA A 652 24.21 -15.04 -27.61
C ALA A 652 23.08 -14.37 -28.41
N ALA A 653 22.31 -13.46 -27.80
CA ALA A 653 21.23 -12.75 -28.47
C ALA A 653 21.76 -11.66 -29.42
N PHE A 654 22.93 -11.10 -29.14
CA PHE A 654 23.64 -10.20 -30.05
C PHE A 654 24.01 -10.89 -31.35
N ASN A 655 24.51 -12.13 -31.28
CA ASN A 655 24.91 -12.88 -32.47
C ASN A 655 23.73 -13.11 -33.40
N THR A 656 22.57 -13.52 -32.85
CA THR A 656 21.33 -13.69 -33.62
C THR A 656 20.88 -12.37 -34.24
N PHE A 657 20.96 -11.26 -33.49
CA PHE A 657 20.65 -9.93 -34.01
C PHE A 657 21.57 -9.53 -35.17
N VAL A 658 22.87 -9.82 -35.08
CA VAL A 658 23.84 -9.56 -36.15
C VAL A 658 23.54 -10.43 -37.38
N ASP A 659 23.18 -11.70 -37.21
CA ASP A 659 22.76 -12.57 -38.31
C ASP A 659 21.55 -12.00 -39.06
N GLU A 660 20.54 -11.53 -38.34
CA GLU A 660 19.34 -10.93 -38.91
C GLU A 660 19.66 -9.62 -39.65
N ILE A 661 20.46 -8.73 -39.05
CA ILE A 661 20.91 -7.49 -39.72
C ILE A 661 21.71 -7.79 -40.99
N ASN A 662 22.66 -8.72 -40.93
CA ASN A 662 23.51 -9.07 -42.07
C ASN A 662 22.66 -9.69 -43.20
N SER A 663 21.64 -10.48 -42.86
CA SER A 663 20.70 -11.04 -43.83
C SER A 663 19.85 -9.96 -44.52
N ILE A 664 19.43 -8.92 -43.79
CA ILE A 664 18.64 -7.81 -44.33
C ILE A 664 19.52 -6.94 -45.23
N ALA A 665 20.77 -6.69 -44.83
CA ALA A 665 21.71 -5.88 -45.59
C ALA A 665 22.18 -6.56 -46.89
N ALA A 666 22.19 -7.90 -46.95
CA ALA A 666 22.62 -8.64 -48.13
C ALA A 666 21.78 -8.36 -49.38
N TYR A 667 22.45 -8.19 -50.52
CA TYR A 667 21.82 -8.02 -51.83
C TYR A 667 21.49 -9.37 -52.46
N GLN A 668 20.36 -9.43 -53.16
CA GLN A 668 20.02 -10.59 -53.98
C GLN A 668 20.80 -10.54 -55.31
N TRP A 669 21.18 -11.70 -55.84
CA TRP A 669 22.04 -11.82 -57.03
C TRP A 669 21.50 -11.07 -58.26
N TRP A 670 20.18 -11.02 -58.44
CA TRP A 670 19.56 -10.32 -59.57
C TRP A 670 19.69 -8.80 -59.48
N GLU A 671 19.81 -8.24 -58.27
CA GLU A 671 19.97 -6.79 -58.08
C GLU A 671 21.30 -6.30 -58.67
N GLY A 672 22.37 -7.09 -58.47
CA GLY A 672 23.68 -6.86 -59.06
C GLY A 672 23.72 -7.16 -60.56
N ALA A 673 22.93 -8.14 -61.04
CA ALA A 673 22.82 -8.45 -62.46
C ALA A 673 22.19 -7.29 -63.26
N ILE A 674 21.11 -6.69 -62.72
CA ILE A 674 20.48 -5.50 -63.32
C ILE A 674 21.45 -4.31 -63.34
N TYR A 675 22.17 -4.08 -62.24
CA TYR A 675 23.19 -3.03 -62.18
C TYR A 675 24.28 -3.24 -63.24
N SER A 676 24.77 -4.48 -63.39
CA SER A 676 25.80 -4.82 -64.37
C SER A 676 25.32 -4.56 -65.81
N ILE A 677 24.09 -4.95 -66.15
CA ILE A 677 23.50 -4.69 -67.46
C ILE A 677 23.33 -3.18 -67.69
N LEU A 678 22.76 -2.46 -66.72
CA LEU A 678 22.57 -1.01 -66.81
C LEU A 678 23.89 -0.26 -66.87
N SER A 679 24.95 -0.75 -66.24
CA SER A 679 26.27 -0.08 -66.25
C SER A 679 26.89 -0.02 -67.65
N VAL A 680 26.61 -1.03 -68.48
CA VAL A 680 27.06 -1.11 -69.88
C VAL A 680 26.16 -0.29 -70.81
N VAL A 681 24.84 -0.29 -70.56
CA VAL A 681 23.85 0.34 -71.45
C VAL A 681 23.65 1.83 -71.15
N ALA A 682 23.56 2.21 -69.88
CA ALA A 682 23.28 3.57 -69.42
C ALA A 682 23.77 3.78 -67.98
N TYR A 683 25.05 4.15 -67.83
CA TYR A 683 25.68 4.33 -66.52
C TYR A 683 24.91 5.25 -65.54
N PRO A 684 24.30 6.38 -65.95
CA PRO A 684 23.51 7.20 -65.01
C PRO A 684 22.31 6.47 -64.43
N LEU A 685 21.68 5.59 -65.20
CA LEU A 685 20.57 4.75 -64.72
C LEU A 685 21.08 3.65 -63.79
N ALA A 686 22.24 3.06 -64.06
CA ALA A 686 22.89 2.10 -63.17
C ALA A 686 23.20 2.73 -61.80
N TRP A 687 23.79 3.92 -61.80
CA TRP A 687 24.07 4.66 -60.56
C TRP A 687 22.79 5.00 -59.80
N SER A 688 21.74 5.45 -60.49
CA SER A 688 20.43 5.72 -59.88
C SER A 688 19.80 4.46 -59.28
N TRP A 689 19.94 3.30 -59.94
CA TRP A 689 19.47 2.01 -59.48
C TRP A 689 20.20 1.59 -58.20
N GLN A 690 21.53 1.69 -58.19
CA GLN A 690 22.33 1.37 -57.01
C GLN A 690 21.96 2.26 -55.82
N GLN A 691 21.84 3.57 -56.03
CA GLN A 691 21.45 4.51 -54.97
C GLN A 691 20.03 4.23 -54.45
N TRP A 692 19.09 3.90 -55.34
CA TRP A 692 17.73 3.53 -54.94
C TRP A 692 17.70 2.25 -54.10
N ARG A 693 18.44 1.20 -54.51
CA ARG A 693 18.54 -0.05 -53.74
C ARG A 693 19.19 0.17 -52.37
N ARG A 694 20.25 0.98 -52.28
CA ARG A 694 20.89 1.36 -51.02
C ARG A 694 19.93 2.08 -50.07
N LYS A 695 19.16 3.05 -50.56
CA LYS A 695 18.14 3.75 -49.76
C LYS A 695 17.07 2.79 -49.23
N LEU A 696 16.60 1.88 -50.07
CA LEU A 696 15.60 0.89 -49.66
C LEU A 696 16.14 -0.04 -48.56
N LYS A 697 17.39 -0.49 -48.66
CA LYS A 697 18.03 -1.33 -47.62
C LYS A 697 18.20 -0.59 -46.31
N LEU A 698 18.63 0.67 -46.33
CA LEU A 698 18.74 1.49 -45.13
C LEU A 698 17.37 1.72 -44.46
N GLN A 699 16.32 1.96 -45.25
CA GLN A 699 14.96 2.09 -44.73
C GLN A 699 14.50 0.81 -44.03
N LYS A 700 14.72 -0.36 -44.64
CA LYS A 700 14.40 -1.66 -44.03
C LYS A 700 15.18 -1.91 -42.75
N LEU A 701 16.48 -1.60 -42.72
CA LEU A 701 17.29 -1.73 -41.51
C LEU A 701 16.79 -0.82 -40.38
N ARG A 702 16.39 0.41 -40.71
CA ARG A 702 15.81 1.35 -39.72
C ARG A 702 14.48 0.86 -39.19
N GLU A 703 13.61 0.35 -40.06
CA GLU A 703 12.30 -0.17 -39.70
C GLU A 703 12.43 -1.45 -38.87
N PHE A 704 13.34 -2.34 -39.24
CA PHE A 704 13.65 -3.54 -38.46
C PHE A 704 14.08 -3.19 -37.03
N VAL A 705 15.09 -2.33 -36.86
CA VAL A 705 15.59 -1.97 -35.52
C VAL A 705 14.58 -1.15 -34.72
N ARG A 706 13.74 -0.33 -35.38
CA ARG A 706 12.79 0.55 -34.68
C ARG A 706 11.49 -0.16 -34.27
N SER A 707 11.00 -1.09 -35.09
CA SER A 707 9.64 -1.63 -34.91
C SER A 707 9.52 -3.15 -34.96
N GLU A 708 10.42 -3.87 -35.63
CA GLU A 708 10.27 -5.33 -35.78
C GLU A 708 11.09 -6.11 -34.73
N TYR A 709 12.31 -5.64 -34.42
CA TYR A 709 13.18 -6.27 -33.44
C TYR A 709 12.80 -5.85 -32.02
N ASP A 710 12.76 -6.80 -31.09
CA ASP A 710 12.32 -6.63 -29.69
C ASP A 710 13.42 -6.09 -28.75
N HIS A 711 14.58 -5.72 -29.29
CA HIS A 711 15.76 -5.27 -28.56
C HIS A 711 16.24 -6.30 -27.52
N SER A 712 15.90 -7.59 -27.69
CA SER A 712 16.21 -8.69 -26.74
C SER A 712 17.69 -8.85 -26.44
N CYS A 713 18.58 -8.41 -27.32
CA CYS A 713 20.01 -8.39 -27.07
C CYS A 713 20.41 -7.46 -25.93
N LEU A 714 19.64 -6.40 -25.62
CA LEU A 714 19.93 -5.48 -24.52
C LEU A 714 19.53 -6.09 -23.16
N ARG A 715 20.41 -5.95 -22.16
CA ARG A 715 20.14 -6.40 -20.79
C ARG A 715 19.10 -5.56 -20.07
N SER A 716 19.05 -4.26 -20.36
CA SER A 716 18.12 -3.34 -19.72
C SER A 716 16.66 -3.67 -20.05
N CYS A 717 15.82 -3.85 -19.04
CA CYS A 717 14.38 -4.04 -19.24
C CYS A 717 13.70 -2.79 -19.81
N ARG A 718 14.20 -1.60 -19.45
CA ARG A 718 13.61 -0.32 -19.87
C ARG A 718 13.93 0.01 -21.33
N SER A 719 15.17 -0.18 -21.77
CA SER A 719 15.54 0.08 -23.17
C SER A 719 14.78 -0.84 -24.13
N ARG A 720 14.53 -2.10 -23.71
CA ARG A 720 13.67 -3.06 -24.41
C ARG A 720 12.22 -2.60 -24.49
N ALA A 721 11.64 -2.21 -23.36
CA ALA A 721 10.23 -1.80 -23.30
C ALA A 721 9.94 -0.52 -24.11
N LEU A 722 10.91 0.39 -24.22
CA LEU A 722 10.74 1.67 -24.92
C LEU A 722 11.20 1.64 -26.38
N TYR A 723 11.85 0.58 -26.86
CA TYR A 723 12.44 0.50 -28.21
C TYR A 723 13.41 1.66 -28.53
N GLU A 724 14.07 2.19 -27.50
CA GLU A 724 14.96 3.37 -27.60
C GLU A 724 16.45 3.04 -27.49
N GLY A 725 16.80 1.77 -27.23
CA GLY A 725 18.17 1.36 -26.93
C GLY A 725 19.11 1.23 -28.15
N LEU A 726 18.57 1.13 -29.37
CA LEU A 726 19.34 0.96 -30.62
C LEU A 726 18.82 1.90 -31.71
N LYS A 727 19.73 2.53 -32.46
CA LYS A 727 19.37 3.33 -33.65
C LYS A 727 20.35 3.15 -34.79
N VAL A 728 19.83 3.06 -36.03
CA VAL A 728 20.64 2.94 -37.25
C VAL A 728 20.63 4.24 -38.05
N ALA A 729 21.82 4.71 -38.41
CA ALA A 729 21.98 5.84 -39.32
C ALA A 729 23.12 5.60 -40.31
N ALA A 730 23.17 6.43 -41.35
CA ALA A 730 24.16 6.33 -42.42
C ALA A 730 24.54 7.73 -42.90
N THR A 731 25.67 7.81 -43.59
CA THR A 731 26.14 9.02 -44.26
C THR A 731 25.27 9.34 -45.48
N SER A 732 25.31 10.60 -45.93
CA SER A 732 24.49 11.09 -47.05
C SER A 732 24.79 10.40 -48.39
N ASP A 733 26.02 9.89 -48.55
CA ASP A 733 26.48 9.13 -49.71
C ASP A 733 26.14 7.62 -49.64
N LEU A 734 25.58 7.16 -48.51
CA LEU A 734 25.18 5.77 -48.25
C LEU A 734 26.34 4.76 -48.40
N MET A 735 27.57 5.23 -48.20
CA MET A 735 28.75 4.36 -48.19
C MET A 735 29.01 3.78 -46.80
N LEU A 736 28.79 4.58 -45.75
CA LEU A 736 28.99 4.17 -44.36
C LEU A 736 27.66 4.17 -43.60
N ALA A 737 27.36 3.06 -42.92
CA ALA A 737 26.29 2.98 -41.94
C ALA A 737 26.87 2.74 -40.55
N TYR A 738 26.11 3.10 -39.51
CA TYR A 738 26.46 2.83 -38.13
C TYR A 738 25.22 2.57 -37.26
N LEU A 739 25.43 1.81 -36.19
CA LEU A 739 24.48 1.45 -35.16
C LEU A 739 24.90 2.11 -33.84
N ASP A 740 24.02 2.93 -33.28
CA ASP A 740 24.22 3.61 -32.00
C ASP A 740 23.48 2.89 -30.86
N PHE A 741 24.18 2.71 -29.74
CA PHE A 741 23.67 2.10 -28.51
C PHE A 741 23.38 3.17 -27.45
N PHE A 742 22.23 3.08 -26.80
CA PHE A 742 21.78 4.00 -25.75
C PHE A 742 21.39 3.27 -24.46
N LEU A 743 21.71 3.85 -23.30
CA LEU A 743 21.27 3.37 -21.98
C LEU A 743 19.88 3.89 -21.66
N GLY A 744 19.07 3.06 -21.00
CA GLY A 744 17.87 3.52 -20.32
C GLY A 744 18.29 4.36 -19.10
N GLY A 745 17.65 5.52 -18.87
CA GLY A 745 18.09 6.53 -17.88
C GLY A 745 18.28 6.09 -16.42
N ASP A 746 17.94 4.85 -16.09
CA ASP A 746 18.12 4.23 -14.77
C ASP A 746 19.51 3.55 -14.63
N GLU A 747 20.22 3.31 -15.74
CA GLU A 747 21.57 2.73 -15.79
C GLU A 747 22.63 3.83 -15.90
N LYS A 748 22.96 4.49 -14.78
CA LYS A 748 24.03 5.48 -14.75
C LYS A 748 25.39 4.80 -14.57
N ARG A 749 26.15 4.64 -15.67
CA ARG A 749 27.59 4.32 -15.61
C ARG A 749 28.40 5.59 -15.39
N THR A 750 29.21 5.60 -14.33
CA THR A 750 30.16 6.69 -14.00
C THR A 750 31.38 6.73 -14.93
N ASP A 751 31.58 5.67 -15.71
CA ASP A 751 32.79 5.45 -16.52
C ASP A 751 32.57 5.81 -18.00
N LEU A 752 31.47 6.50 -18.33
CA LEU A 752 31.19 6.96 -19.68
C LEU A 752 32.18 8.07 -20.07
N PRO A 753 32.85 7.97 -21.23
CA PRO A 753 33.76 9.02 -21.69
C PRO A 753 33.01 10.36 -21.88
N PRO A 754 33.69 11.50 -21.72
CA PRO A 754 33.07 12.82 -21.85
C PRO A 754 32.46 13.03 -23.25
N ARG A 755 31.45 13.90 -23.30
CA ARG A 755 30.63 14.21 -24.50
C ARG A 755 31.49 14.36 -25.76
N LEU A 756 31.34 13.42 -26.69
CA LEU A 756 31.88 13.54 -28.04
C LEU A 756 30.98 14.47 -28.85
N HIS A 757 31.43 15.71 -29.07
CA HIS A 757 30.93 16.50 -30.19
C HIS A 757 31.37 15.78 -31.47
N GLN A 758 30.39 15.25 -32.21
CA GLN A 758 30.51 14.59 -33.52
C GLN A 758 31.94 14.55 -34.08
N ARG A 759 32.69 13.49 -33.78
CA ARG A 759 33.79 13.10 -34.67
C ARG A 759 33.12 12.43 -35.87
N PHE A 760 32.84 13.23 -36.90
CA PHE A 760 32.69 12.64 -38.23
C PHE A 760 33.99 11.86 -38.52
N PRO A 761 33.91 10.70 -39.17
CA PRO A 761 35.13 10.05 -39.66
C PRO A 761 35.91 11.10 -40.46
N MET A 762 37.20 11.25 -40.15
CA MET A 762 38.06 12.15 -40.91
C MET A 762 38.06 11.65 -42.35
N PRO A 763 37.53 12.42 -43.34
CA PRO A 763 37.58 11.99 -44.72
C PRO A 763 39.04 12.02 -45.16
N ILE A 764 39.64 10.85 -45.30
CA ILE A 764 40.96 10.72 -45.88
C ILE A 764 40.76 10.93 -47.38
N LEU A 765 41.09 12.11 -47.88
CA LEU A 765 41.19 12.33 -49.32
C LEU A 765 42.13 11.25 -49.89
N PHE A 766 41.64 10.47 -50.86
CA PHE A 766 42.30 9.33 -51.50
C PHE A 766 42.25 7.96 -50.77
N GLY A 767 41.31 7.74 -49.84
CA GLY A 767 41.14 6.46 -49.14
C GLY A 767 40.67 5.26 -50.00
N GLY A 768 40.15 5.47 -51.21
CA GLY A 768 39.51 4.42 -52.01
C GLY A 768 38.04 4.20 -51.64
N ASP A 769 37.40 3.19 -52.24
CA ASP A 769 36.00 2.80 -51.95
C ASP A 769 35.91 2.07 -50.60
N GLY A 770 36.16 2.80 -49.49
CA GLY A 770 36.12 2.31 -48.11
C GLY A 770 36.38 3.39 -47.09
#